data_AF-A0A498JJT3-F1
#
_entry.id   AF-A0A498JJT3-F1
#
_cell.length_a   1.000
_cell.length_b   1.000
_cell.length_c   1.000
_cell.angle_alpha   90.00
_cell.angle_beta   90.00
_cell.angle_gamma   90.00
#
_symmetry.space_group_name_H-M   'P 1'
#
loop_
_entity.id
_entity.type
_entity.pdbx_description
1 polymer ?
#
loop_
_entity_poly.entity_id
_entity_poly.type
_entity_poly.pdbx_seq_one_letter_code
_entity_poly.pdbx_strand_id
1 'polypeptide(L)'
;MEMAPLNQKFHFFSILFTTFFYTNVLSDNTIGVYPFPCSTSHHTQTCNSSLYHISKGHQIEEIAIFYSVNPSNIRPIVHDNQHPKDYLVSVPCTCKDIKGTQVYLYDTNYLVKEGDTVGNVASEFYSGQAVKIGEEEQQFIVEKMTTFHLVCGCVEKKSQEVVTYTVQDHDTLSDIENLLSAYESEIQKLNKNFTKSPNFIDVGWVLFVPMELNGFRAQQQGKRLSLAAIIGIVSAVGFLLVATFTIFLLIRYRKGKNTEEDVNPNGKKVSLKQQFFKRQMEETFENERPVIYTMEEIEQATNNFDDTRKIGQGGYGSVYFGLLGELEVAIKKMRSSRSKEFFAELKVLCKIHHNNVVELLGYASGSEHLCLVYEFVRNGSLNDHLHDPLLKGNQPLSWTARAQIALDTARGIEYIHDHTKTRYVHRDIKTSNILLDQGLRAKVADFGLARLVERSNEEDIIATRVVGTPGYIPPESVRELQMTSKTDVYAFGVVVAELITGQRAIFRDNGELKRMKSLISVIYAIFKEEDPEAALEAQIDGNMKGSCPMEEVYKMAKIAWECVSEDPVNRPEMKDIVQTLSQILMSSIEWEASLGGKSQVFSGLLMRRVLIWRDYRGDVPAAQAERFFTKFIEKEGDPQSQDPVVYDNGVSYMFIQHNNIYLMIASRQNCNAASLLLFLHRVIDVFKHYFEELEEESLRDNFVVVYELLDEIMDFGFPQFTEAKILSEFIKTDAYRMEVTQRPPMAVTNAVSWRSEGIRYKKNEVFLDVVESVNILVNSIGQIIRSDVVGALKMRTYLSGMPECKLGLNDRVLLEAQGQTSKGKSIDLDDIKFHQCVRLSRFENDRTISFIPPDGAFDLMTYRLSTQVKPLIWVEAQVENHSRSRIEFTVKARSQYKDRSTATNVEIELPVPADATNPNVRTSIGSAAYAPERDALVWKIKSFPGNKEYMLRSEFTLPSITAEEAVPERRAPIRVKFEIPYFTVSGIQVRYLKIIEKSGYQALPWVRYITMAGEYELRLT
;
A
#
# COMPACT_ATOMS: atom_id res chain seq x y z
N MET A 1 53.29 44.13 16.19
CA MET A 1 53.32 45.45 15.56
C MET A 1 51.99 46.10 15.83
N GLU A 2 52.01 47.09 16.73
CA GLU A 2 50.86 47.91 17.11
C GLU A 2 50.33 48.71 15.90
N MET A 3 49.02 48.92 15.83
CA MET A 3 48.38 50.23 16.04
C MET A 3 46.84 50.10 16.03
N ALA A 4 46.23 50.83 16.96
CA ALA A 4 44.81 50.88 17.35
C ALA A 4 44.07 52.06 16.64
N PRO A 5 42.94 52.61 17.14
CA PRO A 5 41.58 52.05 17.28
C PRO A 5 40.46 53.01 16.76
N LEU A 6 39.20 52.56 16.75
CA LEU A 6 38.03 53.45 17.00
C LEU A 6 36.81 52.66 17.55
N ASN A 7 36.42 52.99 18.80
CA ASN A 7 35.12 52.92 19.52
C ASN A 7 33.98 51.99 19.01
N GLN A 8 33.18 51.28 19.82
CA GLN A 8 32.85 51.29 21.26
C GLN A 8 32.12 49.95 21.56
N LYS A 9 32.40 49.29 22.69
CA LYS A 9 31.74 48.03 23.11
C LYS A 9 30.64 48.28 24.16
N PHE A 10 29.78 47.25 24.29
CA PHE A 10 28.98 46.81 25.46
C PHE A 10 27.58 47.43 25.67
N HIS A 11 26.53 46.67 25.38
CA HIS A 11 25.83 45.82 26.39
C HIS A 11 24.67 45.02 25.77
N PHE A 12 24.26 43.97 26.48
CA PHE A 12 23.03 43.15 26.36
C PHE A 12 23.08 41.83 25.57
N PHE A 13 23.55 40.78 26.24
CA PHE A 13 22.93 39.45 26.18
C PHE A 13 23.13 38.67 27.49
N SER A 14 22.01 38.10 27.99
CA SER A 14 21.85 37.07 29.03
C SER A 14 22.17 37.41 30.50
N ILE A 15 21.14 37.34 31.37
CA ILE A 15 21.10 36.55 32.62
C ILE A 15 19.91 36.98 33.53
N LEU A 16 19.11 35.96 33.86
CA LEU A 16 18.36 35.69 35.09
C LEU A 16 17.29 36.64 35.66
N PHE A 17 16.08 36.06 35.72
CA PHE A 17 15.33 35.75 36.95
C PHE A 17 15.02 36.89 37.93
N THR A 18 13.73 37.22 37.93
CA THR A 18 12.87 37.36 39.12
C THR A 18 13.31 38.35 40.20
N THR A 19 12.61 39.49 40.23
CA THR A 19 12.05 40.00 41.49
C THR A 19 10.81 40.83 41.20
N PHE A 20 9.74 40.48 41.91
CA PHE A 20 8.48 41.19 42.11
C PHE A 20 7.51 41.24 40.93
N PHE A 21 6.56 40.29 40.81
CA PHE A 21 5.36 40.06 41.67
C PHE A 21 4.38 41.23 41.73
N TYR A 22 3.10 40.87 41.50
CA TYR A 22 1.85 41.65 41.63
C TYR A 22 1.61 42.65 40.47
N THR A 23 0.60 42.52 39.61
CA THR A 23 -0.71 41.80 39.62
C THR A 23 -1.11 41.50 38.16
N ASN A 24 -1.51 40.29 37.72
CA ASN A 24 -2.74 39.52 38.01
C ASN A 24 -4.03 40.32 37.68
N VAL A 25 -5.08 39.81 37.02
CA VAL A 25 -5.48 38.43 36.65
C VAL A 25 -6.68 38.44 35.65
N LEU A 26 -7.64 37.52 35.74
CA LEU A 26 -8.85 37.10 34.98
C LEU A 26 -9.10 37.49 33.49
N SER A 27 -9.71 36.62 32.67
CA SER A 27 -10.64 35.52 32.97
C SER A 27 -10.63 34.49 31.81
N ASP A 28 -10.48 33.19 32.05
CA ASP A 28 -11.52 32.24 32.52
C ASP A 28 -12.38 31.71 31.35
N ASN A 29 -12.61 30.40 31.34
CA ASN A 29 -13.42 29.68 30.36
C ASN A 29 -14.76 30.39 30.13
N THR A 30 -15.12 30.79 28.91
CA THR A 30 -16.53 30.94 28.46
C THR A 30 -16.63 31.43 27.00
N ILE A 31 -17.46 30.74 26.20
CA ILE A 31 -18.30 31.20 25.06
C ILE A 31 -17.65 32.16 24.04
N GLY A 32 -17.56 31.74 22.77
CA GLY A 32 -16.93 32.48 21.66
C GLY A 32 -17.64 33.77 21.20
N VAL A 33 -17.72 34.77 22.08
CA VAL A 33 -18.30 36.09 21.82
C VAL A 33 -17.19 37.13 21.67
N TYR A 34 -17.05 37.71 20.47
CA TYR A 34 -16.14 38.84 20.24
C TYR A 34 -16.97 40.13 20.10
N PRO A 35 -16.79 41.13 21.00
CA PRO A 35 -17.56 42.37 20.94
C PRO A 35 -17.33 43.17 19.64
N PHE A 36 -18.37 43.82 19.13
CA PHE A 36 -18.29 44.64 17.92
C PHE A 36 -17.56 45.97 18.22
N PRO A 37 -16.46 46.29 17.52
CA PRO A 37 -15.68 47.50 17.80
C PRO A 37 -16.41 48.77 17.32
N CYS A 38 -16.22 49.88 18.04
CA CYS A 38 -16.77 51.15 17.61
C CYS A 38 -16.02 51.72 16.39
N SER A 39 -16.74 52.31 15.44
CA SER A 39 -16.14 52.97 14.28
C SER A 39 -15.45 54.28 14.71
N THR A 40 -14.28 54.58 14.15
CA THR A 40 -13.50 55.79 14.44
C THR A 40 -14.10 57.07 13.84
N SER A 41 -15.21 56.98 13.10
CA SER A 41 -15.96 58.15 12.62
C SER A 41 -16.88 58.68 13.73
N HIS A 42 -16.57 59.87 14.25
CA HIS A 42 -17.13 60.54 15.45
C HIS A 42 -18.67 60.81 15.51
N HIS A 43 -19.52 60.11 14.75
CA HIS A 43 -20.94 60.48 14.58
C HIS A 43 -22.01 59.49 15.08
N THR A 44 -21.68 58.31 15.59
CA THR A 44 -22.71 57.36 16.11
C THR A 44 -22.37 56.78 17.48
N GLN A 45 -22.66 57.53 18.55
CA GLN A 45 -22.56 57.03 19.93
C GLN A 45 -23.64 55.99 20.26
N THR A 46 -24.80 56.05 19.60
CA THR A 46 -25.93 55.12 19.75
C THR A 46 -26.58 54.79 18.41
N CYS A 47 -27.04 53.55 18.22
CA CYS A 47 -27.81 53.12 17.05
C CYS A 47 -28.89 52.09 17.42
N ASN A 48 -29.85 51.86 16.52
CA ASN A 48 -30.79 50.75 16.67
C ASN A 48 -30.13 49.47 16.15
N SER A 49 -30.17 48.41 16.97
CA SER A 49 -29.71 47.07 16.64
C SER A 49 -30.73 46.07 17.14
N SER A 50 -30.77 44.88 16.54
CA SER A 50 -31.68 43.82 16.94
C SER A 50 -30.89 42.62 17.49
N LEU A 51 -31.38 42.02 18.57
CA LEU A 51 -30.82 40.82 19.17
C LEU A 51 -31.72 39.63 18.82
N TYR A 52 -31.15 38.57 18.26
CA TYR A 52 -31.90 37.36 17.94
C TYR A 52 -32.13 36.53 19.21
N HIS A 53 -33.39 36.30 19.58
CA HIS A 53 -33.75 35.53 20.75
C HIS A 53 -34.34 34.18 20.34
N ILE A 54 -33.69 33.10 20.79
CA ILE A 54 -34.11 31.72 20.56
C ILE A 54 -35.21 31.39 21.57
N SER A 55 -36.47 31.21 21.16
CA SER A 55 -37.55 31.00 22.13
C SER A 55 -37.62 29.55 22.58
N LYS A 56 -37.37 29.35 23.87
CA LYS A 56 -37.62 28.07 24.57
C LYS A 56 -39.04 28.00 25.16
N GLY A 57 -40.02 28.59 24.47
CA GLY A 57 -41.43 28.59 24.88
C GLY A 57 -41.87 29.76 25.77
N HIS A 58 -41.06 30.81 25.88
CA HIS A 58 -41.39 32.03 26.65
C HIS A 58 -42.36 32.94 25.88
N GLN A 59 -43.25 33.62 26.60
CA GLN A 59 -44.15 34.62 26.03
C GLN A 59 -43.42 35.95 25.76
N ILE A 60 -43.94 36.78 24.85
CA ILE A 60 -43.33 38.07 24.47
C ILE A 60 -43.15 38.96 25.71
N GLU A 61 -44.09 38.92 26.64
CA GLU A 61 -44.08 39.67 27.89
C GLU A 61 -42.90 39.27 28.80
N GLU A 62 -42.55 37.98 28.83
CA GLU A 62 -41.42 37.46 29.62
C GLU A 62 -40.08 37.85 28.98
N ILE A 63 -39.99 37.75 27.66
CA ILE A 63 -38.80 38.17 26.89
C ILE A 63 -38.56 39.68 27.06
N ALA A 64 -39.62 40.48 27.05
CA ALA A 64 -39.53 41.92 27.29
C ALA A 64 -38.93 42.26 28.67
N ILE A 65 -39.25 41.46 29.70
CA ILE A 65 -38.65 41.62 31.04
C ILE A 65 -37.16 41.26 31.00
N PHE A 66 -36.77 40.14 30.38
CA PHE A 66 -35.36 39.73 30.31
C PHE A 66 -34.49 40.78 29.65
N TYR A 67 -34.94 41.35 28.52
CA TYR A 67 -34.19 42.35 27.78
C TYR A 67 -34.44 43.79 28.25
N SER A 68 -35.26 44.03 29.29
CA SER A 68 -35.60 45.37 29.77
C SER A 68 -36.16 46.30 28.67
N VAL A 69 -36.98 45.75 27.77
CA VAL A 69 -37.62 46.46 26.65
C VAL A 69 -39.14 46.43 26.73
N ASN A 70 -39.82 47.26 25.94
CA ASN A 70 -41.28 47.19 25.82
C ASN A 70 -41.67 46.03 24.87
N PRO A 71 -42.73 45.25 25.14
CA PRO A 71 -43.22 44.22 24.22
C PRO A 71 -43.39 44.67 22.76
N SER A 72 -43.67 45.96 22.52
CA SER A 72 -43.73 46.55 21.16
C SER A 72 -42.42 46.50 20.36
N ASN A 73 -41.28 46.30 21.04
CA ASN A 73 -39.94 46.23 20.44
C ASN A 73 -39.53 44.80 20.05
N ILE A 74 -40.41 43.82 20.24
CA ILE A 74 -40.14 42.41 19.94
C ILE A 74 -40.96 42.00 18.71
N ARG A 75 -40.29 41.43 17.71
CA ARG A 75 -40.91 40.97 16.44
C ARG A 75 -40.74 39.46 16.28
N PRO A 76 -41.80 38.69 15.99
CA PRO A 76 -41.68 37.26 15.74
C PRO A 76 -41.04 36.98 14.37
N ILE A 77 -40.25 35.91 14.29
CA ILE A 77 -39.66 35.40 13.05
C ILE A 77 -40.45 34.14 12.61
N VAL A 78 -40.85 34.09 11.35
CA VAL A 78 -41.68 33.00 10.81
C VAL A 78 -40.81 32.05 10.00
N HIS A 79 -40.66 30.81 10.47
CA HIS A 79 -40.08 29.72 9.69
C HIS A 79 -41.17 28.96 8.92
N ASP A 80 -40.80 28.39 7.76
CA ASP A 80 -41.67 27.70 6.79
C ASP A 80 -42.74 26.79 7.46
N ASN A 81 -44.00 27.25 7.45
CA ASN A 81 -45.24 26.50 7.72
C ASN A 81 -45.40 25.66 9.03
N GLN A 82 -44.90 26.13 10.19
CA GLN A 82 -45.50 25.83 11.51
C GLN A 82 -44.99 26.82 12.60
N HIS A 83 -45.88 27.18 13.55
CA HIS A 83 -45.85 28.18 14.64
C HIS A 83 -44.52 28.93 14.97
N PRO A 84 -44.58 30.25 15.30
CA PRO A 84 -43.39 31.09 15.50
C PRO A 84 -42.52 30.55 16.64
N LYS A 85 -41.25 30.29 16.34
CA LYS A 85 -40.30 29.73 17.31
C LYS A 85 -39.31 30.75 17.87
N ASP A 86 -39.01 31.87 17.19
CA ASP A 86 -37.97 32.81 17.61
C ASP A 86 -38.38 34.29 17.44
N TYR A 87 -37.65 35.21 18.09
CA TYR A 87 -37.98 36.64 18.11
C TYR A 87 -36.75 37.54 17.86
N LEU A 88 -36.96 38.69 17.21
CA LEU A 88 -36.00 39.80 17.16
C LEU A 88 -36.35 40.83 18.22
N VAL A 89 -35.39 41.17 19.08
CA VAL A 89 -35.52 42.18 20.13
C VAL A 89 -34.77 43.44 19.75
N SER A 90 -35.47 44.52 19.41
CA SER A 90 -34.85 45.79 19.01
C SER A 90 -34.40 46.60 20.23
N VAL A 91 -33.09 46.87 20.33
CA VAL A 91 -32.42 47.55 21.45
C VAL A 91 -31.62 48.77 21.00
N PRO A 92 -31.51 49.81 21.85
CA PRO A 92 -30.62 50.95 21.61
C PRO A 92 -29.17 50.57 21.96
N CYS A 93 -28.39 50.23 20.94
CA CYS A 93 -27.00 49.84 21.05
C CYS A 93 -26.10 51.06 21.29
N THR A 94 -25.22 51.02 22.30
CA THR A 94 -24.39 52.17 22.70
C THR A 94 -22.90 51.82 22.69
N CYS A 95 -22.05 52.70 22.14
CA CYS A 95 -20.60 52.54 22.20
C CYS A 95 -20.07 52.87 23.61
N LYS A 96 -19.37 51.93 24.24
CA LYS A 96 -18.76 52.07 25.58
C LYS A 96 -17.28 51.77 25.55
N ASP A 97 -16.49 52.48 26.35
CA ASP A 97 -15.06 52.21 26.54
C ASP A 97 -14.86 51.28 27.74
N ILE A 98 -14.25 50.12 27.50
CA ILE A 98 -13.94 49.12 28.52
C ILE A 98 -12.44 48.79 28.44
N LYS A 99 -11.71 49.12 29.50
CA LYS A 99 -10.25 48.88 29.63
C LYS A 99 -9.45 49.33 28.39
N GLY A 100 -9.85 50.43 27.72
CA GLY A 100 -9.16 51.00 26.56
C GLY A 100 -9.63 50.46 25.19
N THR A 101 -10.69 49.64 25.15
CA THR A 101 -11.30 49.16 23.90
C THR A 101 -12.73 49.69 23.80
N GLN A 102 -13.04 50.43 22.73
CA GLN A 102 -14.39 50.93 22.46
C GLN A 102 -15.23 49.87 21.75
N VAL A 103 -16.30 49.41 22.40
CA VAL A 103 -17.18 48.34 21.89
C VAL A 103 -18.65 48.69 22.07
N TYR A 104 -19.50 48.16 21.19
CA TYR A 104 -20.94 48.39 21.22
C TYR A 104 -21.66 47.37 22.12
N LEU A 105 -22.43 47.88 23.09
CA LEU A 105 -23.11 47.07 24.11
C LEU A 105 -24.49 47.62 24.47
N TYR A 106 -25.33 46.73 24.98
CA TYR A 106 -26.63 47.04 25.58
C TYR A 106 -26.71 46.42 26.99
N ASP A 107 -27.15 47.21 27.98
CA ASP A 107 -27.25 46.74 29.36
C ASP A 107 -28.69 46.32 29.68
N THR A 108 -28.84 45.19 30.34
CA THR A 108 -30.12 44.70 30.86
C THR A 108 -29.96 44.20 32.29
N ASN A 109 -31.05 44.12 33.05
CA ASN A 109 -31.01 43.73 34.45
C ASN A 109 -31.72 42.39 34.67
N TYR A 110 -31.07 41.49 35.41
CA TYR A 110 -31.60 40.17 35.75
C TYR A 110 -31.64 39.99 37.28
N LEU A 111 -32.73 39.41 37.78
CA LEU A 111 -32.89 39.06 39.20
C LEU A 111 -32.32 37.67 39.45
N VAL A 112 -31.21 37.59 40.19
CA VAL A 112 -30.48 36.35 40.48
C VAL A 112 -31.32 35.39 41.34
N LYS A 113 -31.48 34.15 40.90
CA LYS A 113 -32.14 33.06 41.64
C LYS A 113 -31.12 32.09 42.24
N GLU A 114 -31.58 31.25 43.16
CA GLU A 114 -30.74 30.23 43.81
C GLU A 114 -30.27 29.19 42.77
N GLY A 115 -28.96 28.97 42.68
CA GLY A 115 -28.34 28.07 41.69
C GLY A 115 -27.98 28.71 40.36
N ASP A 116 -28.27 30.00 40.15
CA ASP A 116 -27.89 30.70 38.92
C ASP A 116 -26.35 30.85 38.83
N THR A 117 -25.84 30.72 37.60
CA THR A 117 -24.45 31.03 37.25
C THR A 117 -24.42 31.98 36.06
N VAL A 118 -23.37 32.78 35.91
CA VAL A 118 -23.23 33.75 34.81
C VAL A 118 -23.39 33.09 33.44
N GLY A 119 -22.81 31.90 33.25
CA GLY A 119 -22.91 31.15 31.99
C GLY A 119 -24.30 30.58 31.72
N ASN A 120 -24.99 30.07 32.75
CA ASN A 120 -26.36 29.56 32.59
C ASN A 120 -27.32 30.71 32.27
N VAL A 121 -27.21 31.85 32.96
CA VAL A 121 -28.09 32.99 32.69
C VAL A 121 -27.84 33.57 31.28
N ALA A 122 -26.57 33.70 30.89
CA ALA A 122 -26.19 34.16 29.54
C ALA A 122 -26.75 33.25 28.43
N SER A 123 -26.64 31.93 28.59
CA SER A 123 -27.08 30.97 27.57
C SER A 123 -28.60 30.71 27.56
N GLU A 124 -29.26 30.71 28.72
CA GLU A 124 -30.69 30.40 28.82
C GLU A 124 -31.60 31.60 28.53
N PHE A 125 -31.26 32.80 29.02
CA PHE A 125 -32.14 33.97 28.91
C PHE A 125 -31.72 34.92 27.79
N TYR A 126 -30.42 35.00 27.50
CA TYR A 126 -29.86 35.93 26.50
C TYR A 126 -29.31 35.25 25.26
N SER A 127 -29.66 33.97 25.04
CA SER A 127 -29.22 33.18 23.87
C SER A 127 -27.70 33.20 23.65
N GLY A 128 -26.90 33.30 24.71
CA GLY A 128 -25.43 33.32 24.65
C GLY A 128 -24.81 34.68 24.29
N GLN A 129 -25.60 35.75 24.16
CA GLN A 129 -25.11 37.07 23.71
C GLN A 129 -24.58 37.97 24.83
N ALA A 130 -24.60 37.50 26.08
CA ALA A 130 -24.10 38.26 27.22
C ALA A 130 -22.59 38.05 27.41
N VAL A 131 -21.85 39.13 27.61
CA VAL A 131 -20.39 39.14 27.81
C VAL A 131 -20.05 39.49 29.25
N LYS A 132 -19.05 38.80 29.80
CA LYS A 132 -18.47 39.09 31.11
C LYS A 132 -17.52 40.29 30.97
N ILE A 133 -17.84 41.40 31.64
CA ILE A 133 -16.98 42.58 31.65
C ILE A 133 -16.13 42.58 32.91
N GLY A 134 -14.82 42.44 32.72
CA GLY A 134 -13.85 42.58 33.80
C GLY A 134 -13.57 41.29 34.54
N GLU A 135 -12.70 41.46 35.51
CA GLU A 135 -12.05 40.37 36.21
C GLU A 135 -12.88 39.88 37.39
N GLU A 136 -13.71 40.72 38.01
CA GLU A 136 -14.43 40.35 39.21
C GLU A 136 -15.34 39.12 38.97
N GLU A 137 -15.07 38.02 39.67
CA GLU A 137 -16.05 36.98 39.89
C GLU A 137 -17.23 37.63 40.63
N GLN A 138 -18.24 38.08 39.88
CA GLN A 138 -19.50 38.50 40.48
C GLN A 138 -20.10 37.27 41.15
N GLN A 139 -19.88 37.13 42.45
CA GLN A 139 -20.66 36.21 43.27
C GLN A 139 -22.14 36.62 43.14
N PHE A 140 -22.91 35.73 42.55
CA PHE A 140 -24.35 35.88 42.43
C PHE A 140 -24.97 35.84 43.83
N ILE A 141 -25.41 37.02 44.28
CA ILE A 141 -26.18 37.17 45.51
C ILE A 141 -27.63 36.93 45.14
N VAL A 142 -28.20 35.85 45.66
CA VAL A 142 -29.61 35.48 45.44
C VAL A 142 -30.52 36.66 45.83
N GLU A 143 -31.55 36.91 45.03
CA GLU A 143 -32.51 38.03 45.14
C GLU A 143 -31.96 39.44 44.85
N LYS A 144 -30.73 39.56 44.33
CA LYS A 144 -30.17 40.86 43.88
C LYS A 144 -30.34 41.05 42.38
N MET A 145 -30.67 42.28 41.95
CA MET A 145 -30.61 42.66 40.53
C MET A 145 -29.15 42.86 40.09
N THR A 146 -28.75 42.14 39.05
CA THR A 146 -27.42 42.19 38.43
C THR A 146 -27.54 42.63 36.98
N THR A 147 -26.68 43.56 36.56
CA THR A 147 -26.64 44.05 35.18
C THR A 147 -25.81 43.12 34.30
N PHE A 148 -26.37 42.71 33.17
CA PHE A 148 -25.69 41.95 32.11
C PHE A 148 -25.46 42.85 30.90
N HIS A 149 -24.33 42.65 30.24
CA HIS A 149 -23.92 43.41 29.06
C HIS A 149 -24.05 42.53 27.81
N LEU A 150 -24.97 42.88 26.92
CA LEU A 150 -25.23 42.16 25.67
C LEU A 150 -24.47 42.82 24.51
N VAL A 151 -23.84 42.02 23.65
CA VAL A 151 -23.16 42.55 22.46
C VAL A 151 -24.15 42.93 21.37
N CYS A 152 -23.93 44.10 20.79
CA CYS A 152 -24.72 44.63 19.68
C CYS A 152 -23.81 45.36 18.70
N GLY A 153 -24.31 45.69 17.51
CA GLY A 153 -23.49 46.29 16.45
C GLY A 153 -24.21 47.43 15.73
N CYS A 154 -23.41 48.30 15.11
CA CYS A 154 -23.92 49.42 14.31
C CYS A 154 -23.31 49.41 12.91
N VAL A 155 -24.12 49.79 11.91
CA VAL A 155 -23.70 49.94 10.51
C VAL A 155 -23.97 51.37 10.03
N GLU A 156 -23.15 51.85 9.08
CA GLU A 156 -23.23 53.24 8.59
C GLU A 156 -24.41 53.46 7.62
N LYS A 157 -24.91 52.40 6.97
CA LYS A 157 -26.01 52.50 6.00
C LYS A 157 -27.37 52.56 6.72
N LYS A 158 -28.10 53.66 6.55
CA LYS A 158 -29.48 53.83 7.08
C LYS A 158 -30.51 52.81 6.57
N SER A 159 -30.19 52.03 5.53
CA SER A 159 -31.07 50.97 5.00
C SER A 159 -30.86 49.61 5.65
N GLN A 160 -29.84 49.46 6.50
CA GLN A 160 -29.47 48.19 7.13
C GLN A 160 -29.49 48.32 8.65
N GLU A 161 -29.79 47.21 9.32
CA GLU A 161 -29.71 47.07 10.77
C GLU A 161 -28.86 45.83 11.10
N VAL A 162 -28.00 45.92 12.12
CA VAL A 162 -27.22 44.77 12.57
C VAL A 162 -28.06 43.92 13.50
N VAL A 163 -28.18 42.65 13.15
CA VAL A 163 -28.73 41.60 14.00
C VAL A 163 -27.57 40.86 14.66
N THR A 164 -27.53 40.85 15.98
CA THR A 164 -26.66 39.94 16.74
C THR A 164 -27.31 38.57 16.76
N TYR A 165 -26.66 37.59 16.14
CA TYR A 165 -27.20 36.26 15.93
C TYR A 165 -26.27 35.21 16.54
N THR A 166 -26.79 34.38 17.44
CA THR A 166 -26.03 33.22 17.96
C THR A 166 -26.28 32.03 17.05
N VAL A 167 -25.22 31.50 16.47
CA VAL A 167 -25.25 30.34 15.57
C VAL A 167 -25.86 29.14 16.29
N GLN A 168 -26.96 28.61 15.74
CA GLN A 168 -27.69 27.46 16.26
C GLN A 168 -27.19 26.16 15.62
N ASP A 169 -27.60 25.03 16.19
CA ASP A 169 -27.30 23.72 15.61
C ASP A 169 -27.94 23.60 14.21
N HIS A 170 -27.15 23.19 13.23
CA HIS A 170 -27.49 23.12 11.80
C HIS A 170 -27.55 24.42 10.99
N ASP A 171 -27.23 25.59 11.55
CA ASP A 171 -27.16 26.82 10.76
C ASP A 171 -26.04 26.79 9.71
N THR A 172 -26.35 27.22 8.49
CA THR A 172 -25.35 27.61 7.48
C THR A 172 -25.40 29.12 7.24
N LEU A 173 -24.33 29.71 6.70
CA LEU A 173 -24.35 31.12 6.35
C LEU A 173 -25.43 31.46 5.32
N SER A 174 -25.74 30.55 4.39
CA SER A 174 -26.84 30.71 3.44
C SER A 174 -28.22 30.62 4.10
N ASP A 175 -28.37 29.82 5.16
CA ASP A 175 -29.63 29.77 5.92
C ASP A 175 -29.84 31.07 6.70
N ILE A 176 -28.79 31.61 7.33
CA ILE A 176 -28.80 32.89 8.03
C ILE A 176 -29.04 34.05 7.04
N GLU A 177 -28.42 33.99 5.86
CA GLU A 177 -28.61 34.95 4.76
C GLU A 177 -30.09 35.04 4.35
N ASN A 178 -30.71 33.87 4.13
CA ASN A 178 -32.12 33.78 3.77
C ASN A 178 -33.04 34.19 4.92
N LEU A 179 -32.72 33.78 6.15
CA LEU A 179 -33.52 34.07 7.35
C LEU A 179 -33.58 35.58 7.66
N LEU A 180 -32.44 36.26 7.55
CA LEU A 180 -32.30 37.67 7.92
C LEU A 180 -32.18 38.61 6.72
N SER A 181 -32.47 38.14 5.49
CA SER A 181 -32.42 38.96 4.27
C SER A 181 -31.13 39.79 4.17
N ALA A 182 -30.00 39.14 4.42
CA ALA A 182 -28.67 39.72 4.38
C ALA A 182 -27.92 39.27 3.11
N TYR A 183 -26.71 39.77 2.86
CA TYR A 183 -25.81 39.23 1.82
C TYR A 183 -24.63 38.52 2.48
N GLU A 184 -24.31 37.32 2.03
CA GLU A 184 -23.21 36.51 2.60
C GLU A 184 -21.87 37.28 2.65
N SER A 185 -21.57 38.06 1.61
CA SER A 185 -20.34 38.85 1.51
C SER A 185 -20.22 39.94 2.57
N GLU A 186 -21.34 40.53 3.01
CA GLU A 186 -21.36 41.54 4.08
C GLU A 186 -21.31 40.88 5.47
N ILE A 187 -21.91 39.69 5.65
CA ILE A 187 -21.76 38.90 6.89
C ILE A 187 -20.29 38.57 7.12
N GLN A 188 -19.58 38.09 6.10
CA GLN A 188 -18.14 37.78 6.21
C GLN A 188 -17.30 39.02 6.52
N LYS A 189 -17.67 40.18 5.96
CA LYS A 189 -16.95 41.43 6.18
C LYS A 189 -17.06 41.94 7.61
N LEU A 190 -18.21 41.77 8.26
CA LEU A 190 -18.41 42.17 9.66
C LEU A 190 -17.82 41.17 10.66
N ASN A 191 -17.61 39.92 10.28
CA ASN A 191 -17.18 38.83 11.16
C ASN A 191 -15.78 38.28 10.83
N LYS A 192 -14.84 39.16 10.41
CA LYS A 192 -13.49 38.78 9.94
C LYS A 192 -12.68 37.89 10.89
N ASN A 193 -12.88 38.03 12.20
CA ASN A 193 -12.18 37.22 13.20
C ASN A 193 -12.61 35.74 13.16
N PHE A 194 -13.82 35.47 12.67
CA PHE A 194 -14.39 34.13 12.53
C PHE A 194 -14.24 33.57 11.10
N THR A 195 -14.16 34.43 10.07
CA THR A 195 -14.26 34.02 8.66
C THR A 195 -12.91 34.05 7.92
N LYS A 196 -11.96 33.19 8.31
CA LYS A 196 -10.78 32.86 7.46
C LYS A 196 -11.09 31.78 6.41
N SER A 197 -12.23 31.10 6.54
CA SER A 197 -12.78 30.14 5.56
C SER A 197 -14.29 30.37 5.44
N PRO A 198 -14.81 30.79 4.27
CA PRO A 198 -16.22 31.17 4.07
C PRO A 198 -17.26 30.14 4.51
N ASN A 199 -16.92 28.84 4.51
CA ASN A 199 -17.90 27.76 4.67
C ASN A 199 -18.00 27.20 6.10
N PHE A 200 -17.47 27.90 7.11
CA PHE A 200 -17.33 27.35 8.46
C PHE A 200 -17.80 28.35 9.52
N ILE A 201 -18.90 28.02 10.20
CA ILE A 201 -19.44 28.69 11.39
C ILE A 201 -19.70 27.62 12.47
N ASP A 202 -19.29 27.85 13.72
CA ASP A 202 -19.52 26.92 14.83
C ASP A 202 -20.73 27.35 15.69
N VAL A 203 -21.45 26.36 16.21
CA VAL A 203 -22.60 26.56 17.11
C VAL A 203 -22.16 27.32 18.37
N GLY A 204 -22.94 28.33 18.75
CA GLY A 204 -22.66 29.21 19.88
C GLY A 204 -21.75 30.41 19.56
N TRP A 205 -21.25 30.53 18.32
CA TRP A 205 -20.64 31.78 17.87
C TRP A 205 -21.68 32.89 17.77
N VAL A 206 -21.31 34.08 18.20
CA VAL A 206 -22.15 35.27 18.06
C VAL A 206 -21.68 36.06 16.83
N LEU A 207 -22.50 36.07 15.78
CA LEU A 207 -22.26 36.74 14.51
C LEU A 207 -23.04 38.05 14.42
N PHE A 208 -22.47 39.03 13.72
CA PHE A 208 -23.12 40.28 13.39
C PHE A 208 -23.61 40.24 11.94
N VAL A 209 -24.93 40.21 11.74
CA VAL A 209 -25.56 40.02 10.42
C VAL A 209 -26.22 41.34 9.98
N PRO A 210 -25.83 41.92 8.83
CA PRO A 210 -26.43 43.15 8.32
C PRO A 210 -27.72 42.85 7.55
N MET A 211 -28.87 43.01 8.22
CA MET A 211 -30.20 42.79 7.68
C MET A 211 -30.71 44.01 6.92
N GLU A 212 -31.30 43.82 5.73
CA GLU A 212 -31.92 44.90 4.95
C GLU A 212 -33.33 45.24 5.45
N LEU A 213 -33.56 46.48 5.88
CA LEU A 213 -34.83 46.93 6.47
C LEU A 213 -36.03 46.88 5.49
N ASN A 214 -35.77 46.84 4.18
CA ASN A 214 -36.79 46.82 3.13
C ASN A 214 -36.87 45.47 2.37
N GLY A 215 -36.13 44.43 2.79
CA GLY A 215 -35.97 43.18 2.04
C GLY A 215 -35.27 43.36 0.67
N PHE A 216 -34.98 42.27 -0.04
CA PHE A 216 -34.34 42.33 -1.36
C PHE A 216 -35.22 43.09 -2.37
N ARG A 217 -34.85 44.33 -2.70
CA ARG A 217 -35.46 45.06 -3.83
C ARG A 217 -34.95 44.46 -5.13
N ALA A 218 -35.84 43.83 -5.89
CA ALA A 218 -35.59 43.44 -7.27
C ALA A 218 -35.14 44.67 -8.08
N GLN A 219 -33.87 44.72 -8.44
CA GLN A 219 -33.32 45.79 -9.27
C GLN A 219 -33.55 45.44 -10.75
N GLN A 220 -34.76 45.75 -11.26
CA GLN A 220 -34.98 45.95 -12.69
C GLN A 220 -34.99 47.46 -12.99
N GLN A 221 -33.97 47.92 -13.72
CA GLN A 221 -34.08 48.70 -14.97
C GLN A 221 -32.79 49.51 -15.21
N GLY A 222 -32.06 49.13 -16.25
CA GLY A 222 -31.12 50.02 -16.93
C GLY A 222 -31.85 51.05 -17.80
N LYS A 223 -31.18 52.18 -18.09
CA LYS A 223 -31.55 53.07 -19.19
C LYS A 223 -30.67 52.78 -20.42
N ARG A 224 -31.34 52.79 -21.56
CA ARG A 224 -30.98 52.32 -22.92
C ARG A 224 -29.80 53.03 -23.58
N LEU A 225 -29.08 52.30 -24.45
CA LEU A 225 -28.36 52.84 -25.61
C LEU A 225 -28.83 52.14 -26.91
N SER A 226 -28.74 52.84 -28.06
CA SER A 226 -29.63 52.78 -29.24
C SER A 226 -29.63 51.54 -30.14
N LEU A 227 -30.81 51.26 -30.73
CA LEU A 227 -31.21 50.07 -31.51
C LEU A 227 -30.46 49.78 -32.84
N ALA A 228 -29.66 50.70 -33.39
CA ALA A 228 -29.07 50.51 -34.72
C ALA A 228 -27.79 49.65 -34.73
N ALA A 229 -27.04 49.59 -33.63
CA ALA A 229 -25.80 48.82 -33.54
C ALA A 229 -26.02 47.33 -33.19
N ILE A 230 -27.15 47.00 -32.57
CA ILE A 230 -27.45 45.66 -32.06
C ILE A 230 -27.83 44.70 -33.21
N ILE A 231 -28.52 45.18 -34.24
CA ILE A 231 -28.99 44.33 -35.35
C ILE A 231 -27.82 43.76 -36.16
N GLY A 232 -26.73 44.51 -36.36
CA GLY A 232 -25.57 44.06 -37.11
C GLY A 232 -24.68 43.06 -36.36
N ILE A 233 -24.63 43.13 -35.03
CA ILE A 233 -23.77 42.25 -34.20
C ILE A 233 -24.50 40.93 -33.89
N VAL A 234 -25.81 40.97 -33.67
CA VAL A 234 -26.63 39.78 -33.40
C VAL A 234 -26.77 38.88 -34.63
N SER A 235 -26.81 39.45 -35.85
CA SER A 235 -26.86 38.64 -37.07
C SER A 235 -25.56 37.88 -37.33
N ALA A 236 -24.40 38.47 -37.02
CA ALA A 236 -23.09 37.85 -37.24
C ALA A 236 -22.79 36.74 -36.22
N VAL A 237 -23.13 36.97 -34.94
CA VAL A 237 -22.93 35.98 -33.86
C VAL A 237 -23.96 34.85 -33.96
N GLY A 238 -25.19 35.14 -34.36
CA GLY A 238 -26.22 34.14 -34.62
C GLY A 238 -25.84 33.20 -35.77
N PHE A 239 -25.29 33.74 -36.87
CA PHE A 239 -24.84 32.91 -37.99
C PHE A 239 -23.67 31.98 -37.60
N LEU A 240 -22.73 32.47 -36.78
CA LEU A 240 -21.60 31.68 -36.29
C LEU A 240 -22.04 30.57 -35.32
N LEU A 241 -23.01 30.85 -34.45
CA LEU A 241 -23.54 29.85 -33.51
C LEU A 241 -24.43 28.81 -34.20
N VAL A 242 -25.18 29.19 -35.24
CA VAL A 242 -25.96 28.24 -36.03
C VAL A 242 -25.05 27.39 -36.92
N ALA A 243 -23.97 27.96 -37.47
CA ALA A 243 -22.98 27.20 -38.24
C ALA A 243 -22.23 26.16 -37.38
N THR A 244 -21.82 26.53 -36.17
CA THR A 244 -21.15 25.60 -35.24
C THR A 244 -22.10 24.53 -34.71
N PHE A 245 -23.36 24.90 -34.44
CA PHE A 245 -24.40 23.95 -34.02
C PHE A 245 -24.84 23.01 -35.15
N THR A 246 -24.92 23.46 -36.41
CA THR A 246 -25.21 22.59 -37.56
C THR A 246 -24.05 21.66 -37.90
N ILE A 247 -22.79 22.10 -37.76
CA ILE A 247 -21.62 21.22 -37.86
C ILE A 247 -21.63 20.18 -36.73
N PHE A 248 -21.93 20.59 -35.50
CA PHE A 248 -22.04 19.70 -34.34
C PHE A 248 -23.17 18.68 -34.50
N LEU A 249 -24.33 19.09 -35.01
CA LEU A 249 -25.45 18.19 -35.30
C LEU A 249 -25.18 17.27 -36.50
N LEU A 250 -24.44 17.70 -37.53
CA LEU A 250 -24.02 16.83 -38.63
C LEU A 250 -22.98 15.78 -38.18
N ILE A 251 -22.13 16.12 -37.21
CA ILE A 251 -21.20 15.19 -36.57
C ILE A 251 -21.94 14.19 -35.67
N ARG A 252 -22.98 14.64 -34.94
CA ARG A 252 -23.80 13.77 -34.09
C ARG A 252 -24.79 12.90 -34.88
N TYR A 253 -25.34 13.39 -35.98
CA TYR A 253 -26.23 12.62 -36.86
C TYR A 253 -25.51 11.49 -37.62
N ARG A 254 -24.16 11.56 -37.74
CA ARG A 254 -23.34 10.47 -38.28
C ARG A 254 -22.90 9.41 -37.26
N LYS A 255 -23.08 9.65 -35.96
CA LYS A 255 -22.69 8.71 -34.90
C LYS A 255 -23.86 8.43 -33.95
N GLY A 256 -24.60 7.38 -34.28
CA GLY A 256 -25.36 6.64 -33.28
C GLY A 256 -26.87 6.79 -33.37
N LYS A 257 -27.44 6.32 -34.48
CA LYS A 257 -28.79 5.73 -34.45
C LYS A 257 -28.60 4.28 -33.99
N ASN A 258 -28.93 3.99 -32.73
CA ASN A 258 -29.69 2.80 -32.33
C ASN A 258 -29.98 2.80 -30.82
N THR A 259 -31.28 2.67 -30.56
CA THR A 259 -31.98 2.16 -29.36
C THR A 259 -32.21 3.12 -28.18
N GLU A 260 -33.44 3.66 -28.15
CA GLU A 260 -34.17 4.20 -26.99
C GLU A 260 -34.88 3.06 -26.23
N GLU A 261 -35.07 3.21 -24.92
CA GLU A 261 -36.35 2.89 -24.24
C GLU A 261 -36.49 3.67 -22.91
N ASP A 262 -37.74 4.01 -22.61
CA ASP A 262 -38.25 5.10 -21.75
C ASP A 262 -38.33 4.81 -20.23
N VAL A 263 -38.29 5.88 -19.40
CA VAL A 263 -38.82 5.87 -18.01
C VAL A 263 -39.62 7.15 -17.68
N ASN A 264 -40.83 6.93 -17.18
CA ASN A 264 -41.88 7.89 -16.74
C ASN A 264 -41.53 8.59 -15.40
N PRO A 265 -41.95 9.84 -15.11
CA PRO A 265 -41.47 10.61 -13.96
C PRO A 265 -42.48 10.70 -12.81
N ASN A 266 -42.10 10.27 -11.61
CA ASN A 266 -42.63 10.81 -10.34
C ASN A 266 -41.70 10.47 -9.16
N GLY A 267 -40.93 11.46 -8.66
CA GLY A 267 -40.01 11.28 -7.52
C GLY A 267 -39.04 12.44 -7.23
N LYS A 268 -39.40 13.70 -7.52
CA LYS A 268 -38.41 14.80 -7.67
C LYS A 268 -37.94 15.54 -6.39
N LYS A 269 -38.31 15.15 -5.17
CA LYS A 269 -37.74 15.77 -3.95
C LYS A 269 -36.71 14.94 -3.19
N VAL A 270 -36.62 13.63 -3.43
CA VAL A 270 -35.61 12.75 -2.81
C VAL A 270 -34.29 12.74 -3.62
N SER A 271 -34.38 13.02 -4.92
CA SER A 271 -33.24 12.98 -5.87
C SER A 271 -32.12 13.98 -5.58
N LEU A 272 -32.38 15.11 -4.91
CA LEU A 272 -31.40 16.20 -4.80
C LEU A 272 -30.30 15.91 -3.76
N LYS A 273 -30.65 15.41 -2.56
CA LYS A 273 -29.68 15.01 -1.52
C LYS A 273 -28.77 13.88 -2.02
N GLN A 274 -29.34 12.93 -2.74
CA GLN A 274 -28.61 11.82 -3.34
C GLN A 274 -27.72 12.27 -4.51
N GLN A 275 -28.15 13.26 -5.30
CA GLN A 275 -27.31 13.90 -6.32
C GLN A 275 -26.17 14.73 -5.74
N PHE A 276 -26.38 15.46 -4.64
CA PHE A 276 -25.31 16.19 -3.94
C PHE A 276 -24.27 15.24 -3.33
N PHE A 277 -24.71 14.17 -2.66
CA PHE A 277 -23.81 13.12 -2.14
C PHE A 277 -23.04 12.44 -3.27
N LYS A 278 -23.71 12.13 -4.39
CA LYS A 278 -23.09 11.55 -5.60
C LYS A 278 -22.08 12.51 -6.26
N ARG A 279 -22.36 13.82 -6.31
CA ARG A 279 -21.48 14.83 -6.89
C ARG A 279 -20.23 15.07 -6.03
N GLN A 280 -20.38 15.13 -4.70
CA GLN A 280 -19.26 15.25 -3.76
C GLN A 280 -18.35 14.01 -3.79
N MET A 281 -18.93 12.84 -4.08
CA MET A 281 -18.18 11.60 -4.31
C MET A 281 -17.52 11.53 -5.69
N GLU A 282 -18.18 12.00 -6.75
CA GLU A 282 -17.61 12.09 -8.10
C GLU A 282 -16.44 13.09 -8.17
N GLU A 283 -16.44 14.16 -7.37
CA GLU A 283 -15.33 15.12 -7.26
C GLU A 283 -14.17 14.63 -6.37
N THR A 284 -14.40 13.67 -5.46
CA THR A 284 -13.38 13.21 -4.47
C THR A 284 -12.60 11.97 -4.92
N PHE A 285 -13.15 11.15 -5.81
CA PHE A 285 -12.61 9.82 -6.16
C PHE A 285 -12.48 9.62 -7.67
N GLU A 286 -11.38 10.10 -8.26
CA GLU A 286 -11.12 9.95 -9.70
C GLU A 286 -10.58 8.56 -10.10
N ASN A 287 -10.06 7.72 -9.17
CA ASN A 287 -9.37 6.48 -9.56
C ASN A 287 -9.67 5.18 -8.76
N GLU A 288 -10.29 5.21 -7.58
CA GLU A 288 -10.67 3.99 -6.82
C GLU A 288 -12.02 4.23 -6.13
N ARG A 289 -13.03 3.40 -6.43
CA ARG A 289 -14.40 3.58 -5.93
C ARG A 289 -14.69 2.52 -4.85
N PRO A 290 -14.87 2.88 -3.57
CA PRO A 290 -15.31 1.92 -2.55
C PRO A 290 -16.68 1.33 -2.93
N VAL A 291 -16.93 0.08 -2.55
CA VAL A 291 -18.22 -0.59 -2.82
C VAL A 291 -19.35 0.16 -2.10
N ILE A 292 -20.42 0.44 -2.84
CA ILE A 292 -21.60 1.12 -2.31
C ILE A 292 -22.64 0.06 -2.01
N TYR A 293 -22.92 -0.15 -0.73
CA TYR A 293 -24.00 -1.02 -0.27
C TYR A 293 -25.30 -0.23 -0.14
N THR A 294 -26.41 -0.88 -0.46
CA THR A 294 -27.75 -0.35 -0.19
C THR A 294 -28.06 -0.45 1.30
N MET A 295 -28.89 0.46 1.82
CA MET A 295 -29.32 0.36 3.22
C MET A 295 -30.10 -0.92 3.50
N GLU A 296 -30.84 -1.43 2.51
CA GLU A 296 -31.58 -2.69 2.61
C GLU A 296 -30.63 -3.88 2.84
N GLU A 297 -29.49 -3.93 2.13
CA GLU A 297 -28.45 -4.95 2.35
C GLU A 297 -27.84 -4.85 3.75
N ILE A 298 -27.57 -3.63 4.24
CA ILE A 298 -27.02 -3.40 5.58
C ILE A 298 -28.02 -3.80 6.67
N GLU A 299 -29.29 -3.46 6.51
CA GLU A 299 -30.35 -3.83 7.42
C GLU A 299 -30.54 -5.35 7.44
N GLN A 300 -30.56 -6.01 6.28
CA GLN A 300 -30.61 -7.47 6.22
C GLN A 300 -29.39 -8.13 6.88
N ALA A 301 -28.18 -7.65 6.58
CA ALA A 301 -26.93 -8.20 7.13
C ALA A 301 -26.87 -8.09 8.67
N THR A 302 -27.41 -7.01 9.23
CA THR A 302 -27.40 -6.72 10.67
C THR A 302 -28.68 -7.15 11.39
N ASN A 303 -29.61 -7.82 10.70
CA ASN A 303 -30.95 -8.13 11.23
C ASN A 303 -31.69 -6.89 11.77
N ASN A 304 -31.70 -5.82 10.98
CA ASN A 304 -32.24 -4.49 11.32
C ASN A 304 -31.53 -3.83 12.52
N PHE A 305 -30.19 -3.89 12.55
CA PHE A 305 -29.36 -3.40 13.65
C PHE A 305 -29.76 -3.98 15.02
N ASP A 306 -29.96 -5.30 15.05
CA ASP A 306 -30.31 -6.04 16.27
C ASP A 306 -29.24 -5.85 17.35
N ASP A 307 -29.66 -5.53 18.58
CA ASP A 307 -28.75 -5.34 19.72
C ASP A 307 -27.93 -6.61 20.03
N THR A 308 -28.43 -7.80 19.69
CA THR A 308 -27.70 -9.08 19.86
C THR A 308 -26.48 -9.20 18.93
N ARG A 309 -26.46 -8.45 17.83
CA ARG A 309 -25.33 -8.39 16.88
C ARG A 309 -24.39 -7.24 17.14
N LYS A 310 -24.64 -6.43 18.17
CA LYS A 310 -23.81 -5.27 18.50
C LYS A 310 -22.52 -5.72 19.16
N ILE A 311 -21.40 -5.47 18.47
CA ILE A 311 -20.05 -5.87 18.91
C ILE A 311 -19.29 -4.72 19.59
N GLY A 312 -19.73 -3.48 19.42
CA GLY A 312 -19.10 -2.33 20.08
C GLY A 312 -19.95 -1.06 20.05
N GLN A 313 -19.71 -0.16 21.00
CA GLN A 313 -20.33 1.16 21.03
C GLN A 313 -19.34 2.20 21.55
N GLY A 314 -19.22 3.31 20.83
CA GLY A 314 -18.32 4.42 21.17
C GLY A 314 -18.92 5.79 20.93
N GLY A 315 -18.06 6.82 20.99
CA GLY A 315 -18.42 8.22 20.74
C GLY A 315 -18.84 8.50 19.30
N TYR A 316 -18.35 7.71 18.34
CA TYR A 316 -18.61 7.87 16.90
C TYR A 316 -19.84 7.12 16.39
N GLY A 317 -20.27 6.07 17.09
CA GLY A 317 -21.32 5.18 16.58
C GLY A 317 -21.44 3.88 17.36
N SER A 318 -22.24 2.96 16.80
CA SER A 318 -22.32 1.56 17.22
C SER A 318 -21.82 0.67 16.09
N VAL A 319 -21.10 -0.39 16.43
CA VAL A 319 -20.58 -1.37 15.49
C VAL A 319 -21.36 -2.67 15.65
N TYR A 320 -21.84 -3.20 14.53
CA TYR A 320 -22.63 -4.43 14.47
C TYR A 320 -21.89 -5.47 13.63
N PHE A 321 -21.96 -6.72 14.06
CA PHE A 321 -21.62 -7.86 13.23
C PHE A 321 -22.69 -8.04 12.14
N GLY A 322 -22.25 -8.15 10.90
CA GLY A 322 -23.10 -8.35 9.74
C GLY A 322 -22.66 -9.55 8.90
N LEU A 323 -23.60 -10.11 8.16
CA LEU A 323 -23.35 -11.12 7.13
C LEU A 323 -23.86 -10.59 5.79
N LEU A 324 -22.96 -10.16 4.92
CA LEU A 324 -23.27 -9.73 3.55
C LEU A 324 -23.05 -10.92 2.62
N GLY A 325 -24.12 -11.67 2.33
CA GLY A 325 -24.01 -12.99 1.70
C GLY A 325 -23.33 -13.99 2.64
N GLU A 326 -22.16 -14.51 2.24
CA GLU A 326 -21.31 -15.37 3.09
C GLU A 326 -20.18 -14.60 3.79
N LEU A 327 -20.04 -13.29 3.55
CA LEU A 327 -18.95 -12.47 4.09
C LEU A 327 -19.29 -11.92 5.48
N GLU A 328 -18.43 -12.23 6.47
CA GLU A 328 -18.48 -11.65 7.81
C GLU A 328 -17.94 -10.21 7.78
N VAL A 329 -18.75 -9.25 8.23
CA VAL A 329 -18.39 -7.82 8.20
C VAL A 329 -18.66 -7.12 9.52
N ALA A 330 -17.89 -6.06 9.80
CA ALA A 330 -18.17 -5.12 10.88
C ALA A 330 -18.79 -3.85 10.31
N ILE A 331 -20.02 -3.55 10.70
CA ILE A 331 -20.79 -2.41 10.19
C ILE A 331 -20.86 -1.34 11.28
N LYS A 332 -20.12 -0.25 11.07
CA LYS A 332 -20.11 0.92 11.95
C LYS A 332 -21.21 1.88 11.53
N LYS A 333 -22.32 1.88 12.29
CA LYS A 333 -23.41 2.86 12.16
C LYS A 333 -23.02 4.15 12.87
N MET A 334 -22.81 5.20 12.09
CA MET A 334 -22.42 6.52 12.61
C MET A 334 -23.60 7.21 13.30
N ARG A 335 -23.30 8.01 14.32
CA ARG A 335 -24.29 8.96 14.86
C ARG A 335 -24.52 10.08 13.85
N SER A 336 -25.75 10.59 13.76
CA SER A 336 -26.16 11.63 12.79
C SER A 336 -25.29 12.90 12.81
N SER A 337 -24.69 13.24 13.96
CA SER A 337 -23.81 14.40 14.15
C SER A 337 -22.34 14.19 13.74
N ARG A 338 -21.94 12.99 13.29
CA ARG A 338 -20.54 12.60 13.02
C ARG A 338 -20.24 12.36 11.53
N SER A 339 -20.86 13.15 10.66
CA SER A 339 -20.64 13.06 9.20
C SER A 339 -19.21 13.47 8.79
N LYS A 340 -18.57 14.40 9.52
CA LYS A 340 -17.18 14.81 9.24
C LYS A 340 -16.18 13.66 9.47
N GLU A 341 -16.33 12.93 10.56
CA GLU A 341 -15.49 11.77 10.88
C GLU A 341 -15.76 10.61 9.92
N PHE A 342 -17.02 10.40 9.50
CA PHE A 342 -17.36 9.46 8.44
C PHE A 342 -16.60 9.76 7.13
N PHE A 343 -16.64 11.00 6.66
CA PHE A 343 -15.93 11.38 5.42
C PHE A 343 -14.41 11.38 5.58
N ALA A 344 -13.88 11.73 6.76
CA ALA A 344 -12.45 11.64 7.03
C ALA A 344 -11.97 10.19 6.95
N GLU A 345 -12.67 9.29 7.63
CA GLU A 345 -12.39 7.86 7.66
C GLU A 345 -12.52 7.24 6.25
N LEU A 346 -13.60 7.55 5.52
CA LEU A 346 -13.81 7.13 4.14
C LEU A 346 -12.67 7.62 3.21
N LYS A 347 -12.28 8.90 3.31
CA LYS A 347 -11.24 9.50 2.47
C LYS A 347 -9.85 8.89 2.69
N VAL A 348 -9.55 8.52 3.93
CA VAL A 348 -8.26 7.90 4.30
C VAL A 348 -8.26 6.44 3.89
N LEU A 349 -9.23 5.66 4.37
CA LEU A 349 -9.26 4.20 4.21
C LEU A 349 -9.50 3.72 2.78
N CYS A 350 -10.12 4.53 1.91
CA CYS A 350 -10.17 4.20 0.47
C CYS A 350 -8.79 4.26 -0.21
N LYS A 351 -7.77 4.83 0.43
CA LYS A 351 -6.44 5.05 -0.16
C LYS A 351 -5.32 4.29 0.56
N ILE A 352 -5.64 3.60 1.65
CA ILE A 352 -4.66 2.89 2.47
C ILE A 352 -5.06 1.43 2.57
N HIS A 353 -4.16 0.53 2.17
CA HIS A 353 -4.38 -0.92 2.18
C HIS A 353 -3.11 -1.57 2.71
N HIS A 354 -3.18 -2.18 3.89
CA HIS A 354 -2.03 -2.78 4.56
C HIS A 354 -2.46 -3.86 5.54
N ASN A 355 -1.67 -4.92 5.69
CA ASN A 355 -2.00 -6.07 6.54
C ASN A 355 -2.21 -5.70 8.03
N ASN A 356 -1.58 -4.63 8.50
CA ASN A 356 -1.70 -4.13 9.87
C ASN A 356 -2.62 -2.90 10.01
N VAL A 357 -3.49 -2.66 9.03
CA VAL A 357 -4.56 -1.65 9.08
C VAL A 357 -5.88 -2.34 8.73
N VAL A 358 -6.96 -2.03 9.43
CA VAL A 358 -8.27 -2.63 9.15
C VAL A 358 -8.79 -2.17 7.79
N GLU A 359 -9.19 -3.12 6.95
CA GLU A 359 -9.68 -2.87 5.60
C GLU A 359 -11.12 -2.34 5.60
N LEU A 360 -11.35 -1.27 4.85
CA LEU A 360 -12.67 -0.73 4.55
C LEU A 360 -13.20 -1.35 3.25
N LEU A 361 -14.21 -2.21 3.36
CA LEU A 361 -14.83 -2.90 2.22
C LEU A 361 -15.78 -1.99 1.44
N GLY A 362 -16.40 -1.01 2.12
CA GLY A 362 -17.31 -0.08 1.49
C GLY A 362 -18.10 0.76 2.48
N TYR A 363 -19.16 1.39 1.97
CA TYR A 363 -20.03 2.22 2.79
C TYR A 363 -21.48 2.14 2.29
N ALA A 364 -22.42 2.52 3.16
CA ALA A 364 -23.81 2.73 2.82
C ALA A 364 -24.26 4.10 3.32
N SER A 365 -25.11 4.75 2.52
CA SER A 365 -25.68 6.06 2.81
C SER A 365 -27.18 6.03 2.56
N GLY A 366 -27.95 6.18 3.64
CA GLY A 366 -29.40 6.29 3.64
C GLY A 366 -29.88 7.71 3.95
N SER A 367 -31.21 7.90 3.97
CA SER A 367 -31.82 9.18 4.34
C SER A 367 -31.52 9.60 5.79
N GLU A 368 -31.26 8.63 6.68
CA GLU A 368 -31.04 8.87 8.12
C GLU A 368 -29.76 8.23 8.69
N HIS A 369 -29.07 7.38 7.93
CA HIS A 369 -27.95 6.56 8.44
C HIS A 369 -26.74 6.60 7.51
N LEU A 370 -25.56 6.78 8.10
CA LEU A 370 -24.26 6.61 7.44
C LEU A 370 -23.59 5.40 8.06
N CYS A 371 -23.20 4.44 7.22
CA CYS A 371 -22.60 3.19 7.65
C CYS A 371 -21.28 2.96 6.93
N LEU A 372 -20.23 2.60 7.67
CA LEU A 372 -18.97 2.12 7.12
C LEU A 372 -18.92 0.60 7.31
N VAL A 373 -18.50 -0.12 6.27
CA VAL A 373 -18.44 -1.58 6.23
C VAL A 373 -16.98 -2.00 6.19
N TYR A 374 -16.52 -2.71 7.21
CA TYR A 374 -15.15 -3.19 7.37
C TYR A 374 -15.11 -4.71 7.32
N GLU A 375 -13.91 -5.25 7.11
CA GLU A 375 -13.63 -6.65 7.46
C GLU A 375 -13.97 -6.92 8.94
N PHE A 376 -14.50 -8.11 9.23
CA PHE A 376 -14.73 -8.52 10.62
C PHE A 376 -13.47 -9.15 11.22
N VAL A 377 -12.88 -8.48 12.22
CA VAL A 377 -11.67 -8.93 12.90
C VAL A 377 -12.05 -9.77 14.15
N ARG A 378 -11.87 -11.09 14.04
CA ARG A 378 -12.50 -12.09 14.93
C ARG A 378 -12.15 -12.02 16.41
N ASN A 379 -10.91 -11.71 16.78
CA ASN A 379 -10.50 -11.73 18.20
C ASN A 379 -10.73 -10.40 18.92
N GLY A 380 -11.41 -9.43 18.30
CA GLY A 380 -11.78 -8.17 18.95
C GLY A 380 -10.58 -7.27 19.26
N SER A 381 -10.67 -6.43 20.29
CA SER A 381 -9.66 -5.41 20.60
C SER A 381 -8.56 -5.91 21.54
N LEU A 382 -7.33 -5.42 21.36
CA LEU A 382 -6.19 -5.70 22.25
C LEU A 382 -6.50 -5.34 23.71
N ASN A 383 -7.26 -4.27 23.94
CA ASN A 383 -7.74 -3.88 25.28
C ASN A 383 -8.50 -5.01 25.99
N ASP A 384 -9.21 -5.87 25.25
CA ASP A 384 -9.96 -6.99 25.81
C ASP A 384 -9.09 -8.22 26.10
N HIS A 385 -7.90 -8.30 25.50
CA HIS A 385 -6.90 -9.35 25.76
C HIS A 385 -5.91 -8.96 26.86
N LEU A 386 -5.71 -7.67 27.10
CA LEU A 386 -4.84 -7.18 28.18
C LEU A 386 -5.59 -6.98 29.50
N HIS A 387 -6.78 -6.38 29.45
CA HIS A 387 -7.49 -5.96 30.65
C HIS A 387 -8.67 -6.88 30.95
N ASP A 388 -8.47 -7.75 31.94
CA ASP A 388 -9.41 -8.77 32.41
C ASP A 388 -9.77 -9.85 31.36
N PRO A 389 -8.77 -10.49 30.70
CA PRO A 389 -9.01 -11.37 29.54
C PRO A 389 -9.95 -12.53 29.85
N LEU A 390 -9.78 -13.19 31.00
CA LEU A 390 -10.60 -14.35 31.38
C LEU A 390 -12.08 -13.99 31.60
N LEU A 391 -12.38 -12.79 32.13
CA LEU A 391 -13.77 -12.32 32.30
C LEU A 391 -14.45 -12.03 30.95
N LYS A 392 -13.64 -11.74 29.92
CA LYS A 392 -14.09 -11.47 28.56
C LYS A 392 -14.01 -12.71 27.65
N GLY A 393 -13.66 -13.88 28.20
CA GLY A 393 -13.55 -15.14 27.46
C GLY A 393 -12.26 -15.31 26.66
N ASN A 394 -11.26 -14.45 26.88
CA ASN A 394 -9.96 -14.49 26.22
C ASN A 394 -8.90 -15.18 27.07
N GLN A 395 -7.90 -15.78 26.42
CA GLN A 395 -6.69 -16.25 27.11
C GLN A 395 -5.70 -15.08 27.28
N PRO A 396 -4.93 -15.03 28.38
CA PRO A 396 -3.85 -14.06 28.53
C PRO A 396 -2.83 -14.19 27.39
N LEU A 397 -2.41 -13.06 26.82
CA LEU A 397 -1.40 -13.03 25.76
C LEU A 397 -0.02 -13.41 26.30
N SER A 398 0.67 -14.33 25.60
CA SER A 398 2.08 -14.65 25.86
C SER A 398 3.01 -13.48 25.54
N TRP A 399 4.26 -13.56 26.00
CA TRP A 399 5.28 -12.57 25.69
C TRP A 399 5.50 -12.41 24.18
N THR A 400 5.72 -13.52 23.46
CA THR A 400 5.94 -13.48 22.01
C THR A 400 4.74 -12.91 21.25
N ALA A 401 3.51 -13.20 21.70
CA ALA A 401 2.32 -12.59 21.12
C ALA A 401 2.29 -11.07 21.34
N ARG A 402 2.65 -10.58 22.53
CA ARG A 402 2.72 -9.14 22.83
C ARG A 402 3.82 -8.42 22.03
N ALA A 403 4.99 -9.05 21.88
CA ALA A 403 6.07 -8.54 21.04
C ALA A 403 5.65 -8.47 19.56
N GLN A 404 4.96 -9.51 19.06
CA GLN A 404 4.43 -9.54 17.70
C GLN A 404 3.35 -8.47 17.47
N ILE A 405 2.45 -8.28 18.44
CA ILE A 405 1.39 -7.26 18.40
C ILE A 405 1.99 -5.85 18.39
N ALA A 406 3.03 -5.59 19.18
CA ALA A 406 3.73 -4.31 19.15
C ALA A 406 4.39 -4.05 17.79
N LEU A 407 5.06 -5.05 17.22
CA LEU A 407 5.68 -4.95 15.89
C LEU A 407 4.63 -4.69 14.80
N ASP A 408 3.54 -5.44 14.80
CA ASP A 408 2.44 -5.29 13.85
C ASP A 408 1.79 -3.91 13.94
N THR A 409 1.53 -3.43 15.17
CA THR A 409 1.00 -2.08 15.40
C THR A 409 1.97 -1.02 14.88
N ALA A 410 3.28 -1.18 15.14
CA ALA A 410 4.30 -0.24 14.68
C ALA A 410 4.37 -0.18 13.15
N ARG A 411 4.30 -1.32 12.45
CA ARG A 411 4.25 -1.39 10.98
C ARG A 411 3.01 -0.70 10.41
N GLY A 412 1.86 -0.87 11.06
CA GLY A 412 0.63 -0.18 10.67
C GLY A 412 0.76 1.36 10.75
N ILE A 413 1.41 1.87 11.79
CA ILE A 413 1.65 3.30 11.99
C ILE A 413 2.72 3.82 11.02
N GLU A 414 3.84 3.11 10.87
CA GLU A 414 4.91 3.44 9.91
C GLU A 414 4.34 3.56 8.48
N TYR A 415 3.47 2.63 8.09
CA TYR A 415 2.84 2.64 6.78
C TYR A 415 2.08 3.95 6.51
N ILE A 416 1.21 4.38 7.44
CA ILE A 416 0.40 5.59 7.28
C ILE A 416 1.20 6.89 7.42
N HIS A 417 2.39 6.85 8.04
CA HIS A 417 3.29 7.99 8.17
C HIS A 417 4.17 8.19 6.93
N ASP A 418 4.78 7.11 6.44
CA ASP A 418 5.90 7.21 5.49
C ASP A 418 5.67 6.52 4.14
N HIS A 419 4.84 5.48 4.10
CA HIS A 419 4.65 4.65 2.89
C HIS A 419 3.39 4.99 2.08
N THR A 420 2.51 5.86 2.59
CA THR A 420 1.39 6.42 1.83
C THR A 420 1.81 7.62 0.98
N LYS A 421 1.13 7.84 -0.16
CA LYS A 421 1.37 9.00 -1.05
C LYS A 421 1.31 10.34 -0.31
N THR A 422 0.48 10.43 0.71
CA THR A 422 0.31 11.58 1.60
C THR A 422 0.48 11.11 3.04
N ARG A 423 1.17 11.89 3.89
CA ARG A 423 1.37 11.52 5.29
C ARG A 423 0.07 11.68 6.07
N TYR A 424 -0.33 10.65 6.80
CA TYR A 424 -1.51 10.67 7.67
C TYR A 424 -1.08 10.52 9.13
N VAL A 425 -1.65 11.32 10.01
CA VAL A 425 -1.52 11.17 11.47
C VAL A 425 -2.85 10.66 12.01
N HIS A 426 -2.84 9.53 12.72
CA HIS A 426 -4.03 8.82 13.17
C HIS A 426 -4.71 9.51 14.35
N ARG A 427 -3.94 9.97 15.35
CA ARG A 427 -4.33 10.72 16.55
C ARG A 427 -5.21 10.01 17.59
N ASP A 428 -5.47 8.71 17.43
CA ASP A 428 -6.24 7.92 18.39
C ASP A 428 -5.73 6.47 18.46
N ILE A 429 -4.40 6.32 18.41
CA ILE A 429 -3.73 5.05 18.67
C ILE A 429 -3.92 4.70 20.14
N LYS A 430 -4.52 3.53 20.41
CA LYS A 430 -4.78 2.99 21.74
C LYS A 430 -5.14 1.51 21.64
N THR A 431 -5.05 0.79 22.75
CA THR A 431 -5.33 -0.66 22.80
C THR A 431 -6.76 -1.04 22.39
N SER A 432 -7.75 -0.14 22.50
CA SER A 432 -9.13 -0.39 22.02
C SER A 432 -9.33 -0.20 20.51
N ASN A 433 -8.39 0.48 19.84
CA ASN A 433 -8.37 0.68 18.38
C ASN A 433 -7.34 -0.21 17.68
N ILE A 434 -6.75 -1.17 18.40
CA ILE A 434 -5.88 -2.21 17.84
C ILE A 434 -6.67 -3.51 17.91
N LEU A 435 -7.06 -4.05 16.77
CA LEU A 435 -7.84 -5.29 16.67
C LEU A 435 -6.93 -6.47 16.38
N LEU A 436 -7.30 -7.67 16.86
CA LEU A 436 -6.55 -8.90 16.68
C LEU A 436 -7.28 -9.87 15.75
N ASP A 437 -6.60 -10.31 14.70
CA ASP A 437 -7.15 -11.32 13.79
C ASP A 437 -7.08 -12.74 14.39
N GLN A 438 -7.50 -13.75 13.62
CA GLN A 438 -7.51 -15.15 14.07
C GLN A 438 -6.11 -15.68 14.48
N GLY A 439 -5.03 -15.14 13.92
CA GLY A 439 -3.65 -15.47 14.25
C GLY A 439 -3.03 -14.58 15.33
N LEU A 440 -3.84 -13.76 16.03
CA LEU A 440 -3.40 -12.73 16.97
C LEU A 440 -2.47 -11.68 16.34
N ARG A 441 -2.60 -11.44 15.03
CA ARG A 441 -1.92 -10.33 14.33
C ARG A 441 -2.67 -9.04 14.55
N ALA A 442 -1.94 -7.95 14.75
CA ALA A 442 -2.54 -6.66 15.09
C ALA A 442 -2.90 -5.83 13.85
N LYS A 443 -4.08 -5.22 13.87
CA LYS A 443 -4.56 -4.26 12.87
C LYS A 443 -5.00 -2.95 13.52
N VAL A 444 -4.49 -1.82 13.04
CA VAL A 444 -4.88 -0.49 13.50
C VAL A 444 -6.24 -0.10 12.89
N ALA A 445 -7.16 0.38 13.72
CA ALA A 445 -8.54 0.69 13.37
C ALA A 445 -8.95 2.10 13.82
N ASP A 446 -10.12 2.56 13.33
CA ASP A 446 -10.79 3.83 13.69
C ASP A 446 -10.06 5.11 13.26
N PHE A 447 -10.12 5.40 11.96
CA PHE A 447 -9.47 6.56 11.34
C PHE A 447 -10.33 7.84 11.37
N GLY A 448 -11.40 7.88 12.18
CA GLY A 448 -12.32 9.03 12.26
C GLY A 448 -11.66 10.35 12.67
N LEU A 449 -10.53 10.29 13.38
CA LEU A 449 -9.73 11.45 13.78
C LEU A 449 -8.52 11.72 12.87
N ALA A 450 -8.24 10.84 11.91
CA ALA A 450 -7.05 10.94 11.09
C ALA A 450 -7.00 12.25 10.29
N ARG A 451 -5.80 12.78 10.10
CA ARG A 451 -5.56 14.04 9.37
C ARG A 451 -4.40 13.89 8.41
N LEU A 452 -4.54 14.57 7.26
CA LEU A 452 -3.51 14.69 6.25
C LEU A 452 -2.52 15.78 6.66
N VAL A 453 -1.23 15.48 6.55
CA VAL A 453 -0.12 16.43 6.70
C VAL A 453 0.58 16.51 5.35
N GLU A 454 0.70 17.72 4.78
CA GLU A 454 1.41 17.93 3.53
C GLU A 454 2.92 17.69 3.76
N ARG A 455 3.62 17.14 2.76
CA ARG A 455 5.08 16.93 2.86
C ARG A 455 5.79 18.20 2.41
N SER A 456 5.86 19.22 3.27
CA SER A 456 6.77 20.35 3.08
C SER A 456 8.13 20.02 3.72
N ASN A 457 9.21 20.71 3.31
CA ASN A 457 10.57 20.45 3.80
C ASN A 457 10.84 21.05 5.19
N GLU A 458 9.84 21.63 5.84
CA GLU A 458 9.87 22.09 7.22
C GLU A 458 9.00 21.15 8.06
N GLU A 459 9.38 20.87 9.31
CA GLU A 459 8.57 20.08 10.24
C GLU A 459 7.23 20.81 10.47
N ASP A 460 6.23 20.46 9.65
CA ASP A 460 4.95 21.18 9.56
C ASP A 460 4.14 20.97 10.85
N ILE A 461 4.37 21.86 11.82
CA ILE A 461 3.56 22.00 13.02
C ILE A 461 2.18 22.49 12.61
N ILE A 462 1.18 21.61 12.66
CA ILE A 462 -0.21 21.99 12.37
C ILE A 462 -0.93 22.32 13.66
N ALA A 463 -1.40 23.56 13.80
CA ALA A 463 -2.29 23.96 14.88
C ALA A 463 -3.62 23.20 14.81
N THR A 464 -4.04 22.58 15.91
CA THR A 464 -5.20 21.68 15.97
C THR A 464 -5.89 21.72 17.32
N ARG A 465 -7.18 21.39 17.37
CA ARG A 465 -7.89 21.23 18.65
C ARG A 465 -7.42 19.96 19.38
N VAL A 466 -7.53 19.95 20.71
CA VAL A 466 -7.29 18.76 21.54
C VAL A 466 -8.32 17.68 21.17
N VAL A 467 -7.86 16.58 20.60
CA VAL A 467 -8.65 15.36 20.35
C VAL A 467 -7.77 14.14 20.61
N GLY A 468 -8.39 13.00 20.88
CA GLY A 468 -7.75 11.75 21.26
C GLY A 468 -8.30 11.25 22.60
N THR A 469 -7.81 10.10 23.05
CA THR A 469 -8.27 9.45 24.29
C THR A 469 -7.38 9.85 25.48
N PRO A 470 -7.94 10.34 26.61
CA PRO A 470 -7.14 10.67 27.79
C PRO A 470 -6.22 9.52 28.22
N GLY A 471 -4.94 9.84 28.47
CA GLY A 471 -3.89 8.86 28.79
C GLY A 471 -2.96 8.57 27.62
N TYR A 472 -3.41 8.77 26.37
CA TYR A 472 -2.62 8.59 25.14
C TYR A 472 -2.27 9.93 24.47
N ILE A 473 -2.85 11.04 24.92
CA ILE A 473 -2.63 12.37 24.35
C ILE A 473 -1.28 12.92 24.85
N PRO A 474 -0.37 13.33 23.96
CA PRO A 474 0.93 13.87 24.35
C PRO A 474 0.82 15.31 24.88
N PRO A 475 1.78 15.76 25.70
CA PRO A 475 1.71 17.06 26.38
C PRO A 475 1.66 18.26 25.43
N GLU A 476 2.37 18.23 24.31
CA GLU A 476 2.40 19.31 23.32
C GLU A 476 1.05 19.51 22.61
N SER A 477 0.29 18.43 22.40
CA SER A 477 -1.06 18.53 21.83
C SER A 477 -2.06 19.18 22.79
N VAL A 478 -1.78 19.16 24.10
CA VAL A 478 -2.60 19.84 25.13
C VAL A 478 -2.13 21.27 25.37
N ARG A 479 -0.81 21.49 25.48
CA ARG A 479 -0.22 22.79 25.84
C ARG A 479 -0.14 23.76 24.66
N GLU A 480 0.25 23.25 23.50
CA GLU A 480 0.61 24.06 22.33
C GLU A 480 -0.34 23.88 21.16
N LEU A 481 -1.32 22.96 21.28
CA LEU A 481 -2.30 22.65 20.23
C LEU A 481 -1.61 22.18 18.94
N GLN A 482 -0.47 21.50 19.05
CA GLN A 482 0.33 21.04 17.91
C GLN A 482 0.08 19.55 17.62
N MET A 483 0.17 19.18 16.34
CA MET A 483 0.10 17.80 15.88
C MET A 483 1.16 17.55 14.81
N THR A 484 1.91 16.46 15.00
CA THR A 484 2.91 15.92 14.08
C THR A 484 2.80 14.40 14.06
N SER A 485 3.59 13.70 13.23
CA SER A 485 3.69 12.22 13.29
C SER A 485 4.10 11.72 14.68
N LYS A 486 4.86 12.52 15.44
CA LYS A 486 5.30 12.22 16.81
C LYS A 486 4.15 12.13 17.82
N THR A 487 2.96 12.62 17.48
CA THR A 487 1.74 12.43 18.27
C THR A 487 1.36 10.94 18.33
N ASP A 488 1.43 10.23 17.21
CA ASP A 488 1.13 8.78 17.18
C ASP A 488 2.26 7.96 17.82
N VAL A 489 3.52 8.41 17.70
CA VAL A 489 4.68 7.77 18.37
C VAL A 489 4.50 7.77 19.89
N TYR A 490 4.07 8.89 20.48
CA TYR A 490 3.78 8.95 21.91
C TYR A 490 2.70 7.97 22.33
N ALA A 491 1.57 7.98 21.61
CA ALA A 491 0.45 7.09 21.88
C ALA A 491 0.84 5.61 21.74
N PHE A 492 1.69 5.27 20.76
CA PHE A 492 2.29 3.95 20.62
C PHE A 492 3.15 3.57 21.83
N GLY A 493 3.97 4.49 22.35
CA GLY A 493 4.74 4.27 23.58
C GLY A 493 3.87 3.88 24.78
N VAL A 494 2.68 4.48 24.91
CA VAL A 494 1.69 4.10 25.93
C VAL A 494 1.18 2.68 25.70
N VAL A 495 0.86 2.32 24.45
CA VAL A 495 0.44 0.94 24.10
C VAL A 495 1.51 -0.08 24.46
N VAL A 496 2.79 0.21 24.16
CA VAL A 496 3.91 -0.67 24.53
C VAL A 496 4.02 -0.81 26.05
N ALA A 497 3.83 0.27 26.82
CA ALA A 497 3.80 0.21 28.27
C ALA A 497 2.65 -0.66 28.81
N GLU A 498 1.45 -0.59 28.20
CA GLU A 498 0.32 -1.46 28.55
C GLU A 498 0.62 -2.93 28.21
N LEU A 499 1.27 -3.21 27.08
CA LEU A 499 1.70 -4.57 26.70
C LEU A 499 2.68 -5.16 27.71
N ILE A 500 3.60 -4.36 28.27
CA ILE A 500 4.60 -4.83 29.24
C ILE A 500 3.99 -5.03 30.64
N THR A 501 3.18 -4.07 31.10
CA THR A 501 2.70 -4.02 32.49
C THR A 501 1.35 -4.68 32.70
N GLY A 502 0.54 -4.83 31.64
CA GLY A 502 -0.87 -5.21 31.73
C GLY A 502 -1.75 -4.18 32.46
N GLN A 503 -1.21 -2.99 32.78
CA GLN A 503 -1.95 -1.92 33.46
C GLN A 503 -2.61 -1.00 32.45
N ARG A 504 -3.75 -0.40 32.81
CA ARG A 504 -4.45 0.57 31.95
C ARG A 504 -3.67 1.88 31.85
N ALA A 505 -3.74 2.56 30.70
CA ALA A 505 -3.10 3.86 30.48
C ALA A 505 -3.42 4.91 31.58
N ILE A 506 -4.62 4.87 32.16
CA ILE A 506 -4.97 5.60 33.39
C ILE A 506 -5.60 4.64 34.39
N PHE A 507 -5.10 4.63 35.63
CA PHE A 507 -5.62 3.80 36.72
C PHE A 507 -5.72 4.59 38.03
N ARG A 508 -6.44 4.03 39.02
CA ARG A 508 -6.60 4.67 40.33
C ARG A 508 -5.39 4.41 41.21
N ASP A 509 -4.93 5.42 41.93
CA ASP A 509 -3.85 5.24 42.89
C ASP A 509 -4.31 4.41 44.09
N ASN A 510 -3.57 3.36 44.44
CA ASN A 510 -3.90 2.48 45.57
C ASN A 510 -3.80 3.19 46.93
N GLY A 511 -3.17 4.36 46.99
CA GLY A 511 -3.04 5.19 48.20
C GLY A 511 -4.08 6.31 48.38
N GLU A 512 -4.78 6.73 47.32
CA GLU A 512 -5.73 7.86 47.36
C GLU A 512 -6.94 7.61 46.42
N LEU A 513 -8.12 7.31 47.01
CA LEU A 513 -9.35 6.92 46.31
C LEU A 513 -9.89 7.90 45.25
N LYS A 514 -9.39 9.14 45.18
CA LYS A 514 -9.82 10.18 44.22
C LYS A 514 -8.76 10.57 43.19
N ARG A 515 -7.53 10.06 43.27
CA ARG A 515 -6.44 10.48 42.38
C ARG A 515 -6.20 9.43 41.29
N MET A 516 -6.27 9.86 40.02
CA MET A 516 -5.91 9.04 38.87
C MET A 516 -4.41 9.19 38.58
N LYS A 517 -3.71 8.09 38.30
CA LYS A 517 -2.32 8.04 37.87
C LYS A 517 -2.24 7.63 36.39
N SER A 518 -1.29 8.22 35.67
CA SER A 518 -0.95 7.85 34.30
C SER A 518 0.11 6.76 34.31
N LEU A 519 -0.04 5.73 33.47
CA LEU A 519 0.94 4.65 33.31
C LEU A 519 2.33 5.17 32.93
N ILE A 520 2.38 6.27 32.18
CA ILE A 520 3.63 6.91 31.76
C ILE A 520 4.45 7.39 32.97
N SER A 521 3.79 7.82 34.05
CA SER A 521 4.49 8.19 35.29
C SER A 521 5.19 7.01 35.96
N VAL A 522 4.69 5.80 35.78
CA VAL A 522 5.32 4.55 36.27
C VAL A 522 6.55 4.23 35.43
N ILE A 523 6.44 4.27 34.10
CA ILE A 523 7.58 4.05 33.19
C ILE A 523 8.70 5.07 33.46
N TYR A 524 8.37 6.35 33.65
CA TYR A 524 9.37 7.35 34.02
C TYR A 524 10.03 7.10 35.38
N ALA A 525 9.30 6.55 36.36
CA ALA A 525 9.88 6.24 37.65
C ALA A 525 10.87 5.08 37.56
N ILE A 526 10.55 4.03 36.79
CA ILE A 526 11.43 2.87 36.57
C ILE A 526 12.81 3.30 36.07
N PHE A 527 12.86 4.15 35.04
CA PHE A 527 14.13 4.61 34.45
C PHE A 527 14.86 5.70 35.26
N LYS A 528 14.32 6.11 36.42
CA LYS A 528 14.97 7.04 37.37
C LYS A 528 15.56 6.35 38.60
N GLU A 529 15.23 5.08 38.83
CA GLU A 529 15.82 4.28 39.90
C GLU A 529 17.30 3.95 39.61
N GLU A 530 18.06 3.61 40.65
CA GLU A 530 19.47 3.19 40.50
C GLU A 530 19.59 1.86 39.74
N ASP A 531 18.60 0.98 39.89
CA ASP A 531 18.48 -0.30 39.18
C ASP A 531 17.14 -0.38 38.40
N PRO A 532 17.13 0.09 37.14
CA PRO A 532 15.91 0.13 36.34
C PRO A 532 15.43 -1.26 35.91
N GLU A 533 16.31 -2.27 35.83
CA GLU A 533 15.92 -3.64 35.46
C GLU A 533 15.11 -4.29 36.58
N ALA A 534 15.57 -4.19 37.84
CA ALA A 534 14.83 -4.69 38.99
C ALA A 534 13.50 -3.94 39.21
N ALA A 535 13.50 -2.62 38.99
CA ALA A 535 12.28 -1.82 39.07
C ALA A 535 11.26 -2.22 37.98
N LEU A 536 11.73 -2.54 36.77
CA LEU A 536 10.90 -3.02 35.66
C LEU A 536 10.31 -4.40 35.97
N GLU A 537 11.11 -5.33 36.47
CA GLU A 537 10.67 -6.69 36.85
C GLU A 537 9.50 -6.68 37.84
N ALA A 538 9.49 -5.72 38.77
CA ALA A 538 8.40 -5.56 39.73
C ALA A 538 7.07 -5.13 39.08
N GLN A 539 7.12 -4.44 37.93
CA GLN A 539 5.97 -3.85 37.23
C GLN A 539 5.45 -4.68 36.05
N ILE A 540 6.17 -5.73 35.63
CA ILE A 540 5.73 -6.65 34.56
C ILE A 540 4.40 -7.31 34.94
N ASP A 541 3.55 -7.48 33.92
CA ASP A 541 2.27 -8.18 34.04
C ASP A 541 2.46 -9.54 34.74
N GLY A 542 1.64 -9.79 35.77
CA GLY A 542 1.68 -11.04 36.52
C GLY A 542 1.53 -12.29 35.66
N ASN A 543 0.84 -12.18 34.52
CA ASN A 543 0.66 -13.28 33.57
C ASN A 543 1.93 -13.60 32.74
N MET A 544 2.93 -12.71 32.76
CA MET A 544 4.20 -12.89 32.04
C MET A 544 5.38 -13.24 32.95
N LYS A 545 5.23 -13.16 34.28
CA LYS A 545 6.33 -13.38 35.23
C LYS A 545 6.96 -14.77 35.05
N GLY A 546 8.27 -14.79 34.78
CA GLY A 546 9.05 -16.01 34.56
C GLY A 546 8.90 -16.64 33.17
N SER A 547 8.14 -16.04 32.25
CA SER A 547 7.89 -16.54 30.90
C SER A 547 8.30 -15.54 29.80
N CYS A 548 9.22 -14.62 30.11
CA CYS A 548 9.76 -13.64 29.17
C CYS A 548 11.27 -13.43 29.39
N PRO A 549 12.06 -13.22 28.32
CA PRO A 549 13.48 -12.85 28.43
C PRO A 549 13.62 -11.39 28.87
N MET A 550 14.13 -11.15 30.09
CA MET A 550 14.19 -9.81 30.67
C MET A 550 15.00 -8.80 29.86
N GLU A 551 16.05 -9.24 29.16
CA GLU A 551 16.83 -8.36 28.28
C GLU A 551 15.94 -7.76 27.17
N GLU A 552 15.07 -8.57 26.58
CA GLU A 552 14.16 -8.14 25.53
C GLU A 552 13.00 -7.30 26.08
N VAL A 553 12.53 -7.64 27.29
CA VAL A 553 11.54 -6.81 28.01
C VAL A 553 12.11 -5.42 28.30
N TYR A 554 13.37 -5.33 28.71
CA TYR A 554 14.05 -4.07 28.96
C TYR A 554 14.22 -3.24 27.68
N LYS A 555 14.63 -3.86 26.57
CA LYS A 555 14.70 -3.19 25.25
C LYS A 555 13.32 -2.64 24.83
N MET A 556 12.26 -3.43 25.00
CA MET A 556 10.89 -3.01 24.69
C MET A 556 10.40 -1.88 25.62
N ALA A 557 10.75 -1.92 26.91
CA ALA A 557 10.45 -0.86 27.87
C ALA A 557 11.20 0.44 27.55
N LYS A 558 12.44 0.33 27.05
CA LYS A 558 13.23 1.48 26.59
C LYS A 558 12.57 2.17 25.40
N ILE A 559 12.05 1.40 24.43
CA ILE A 559 11.25 1.95 23.33
C ILE A 559 10.06 2.74 23.89
N ALA A 560 9.30 2.16 24.84
CA ALA A 560 8.17 2.85 25.45
C ALA A 560 8.59 4.17 26.11
N TRP A 561 9.71 4.18 26.83
CA TRP A 561 10.25 5.35 27.51
C TRP A 561 10.72 6.45 26.54
N GLU A 562 11.40 6.09 25.44
CA GLU A 562 11.84 7.04 24.41
C GLU A 562 10.64 7.63 23.64
N CYS A 563 9.62 6.82 23.35
CA CYS A 563 8.40 7.24 22.68
C CYS A 563 7.60 8.29 23.48
N VAL A 564 7.60 8.19 24.81
CA VAL A 564 6.81 9.08 25.69
C VAL A 564 7.55 10.36 26.08
N SER A 565 8.72 10.65 25.51
CA SER A 565 9.52 11.85 25.78
C SER A 565 8.68 13.14 25.72
N GLU A 566 8.89 14.06 26.67
CA GLU A 566 8.14 15.34 26.72
C GLU A 566 8.36 16.17 25.46
N ASP A 567 9.59 16.18 24.93
CA ASP A 567 9.94 16.87 23.69
C ASP A 567 9.75 15.92 22.49
N PRO A 568 8.87 16.26 21.53
CA PRO A 568 8.60 15.45 20.34
C PRO A 568 9.83 15.13 19.50
N VAL A 569 10.83 16.03 19.45
CA VAL A 569 12.05 15.86 18.64
C VAL A 569 12.90 14.69 19.14
N ASN A 570 12.85 14.42 20.44
CA ASN A 570 13.61 13.34 21.05
C ASN A 570 12.95 11.96 20.92
N ARG A 571 11.71 11.89 20.40
CA ARG A 571 11.03 10.62 20.17
C ARG A 571 11.60 9.97 18.90
N PRO A 572 11.77 8.64 18.84
CA PRO A 572 12.30 7.94 17.67
C PRO A 572 11.36 8.04 16.46
N GLU A 573 11.85 7.70 15.26
CA GLU A 573 11.00 7.47 14.10
C GLU A 573 10.39 6.07 14.13
N MET A 574 9.21 5.89 13.54
CA MET A 574 8.52 4.59 13.52
C MET A 574 9.35 3.49 12.85
N LYS A 575 10.13 3.82 11.81
CA LYS A 575 11.04 2.87 11.14
C LYS A 575 12.09 2.26 12.09
N ASP A 576 12.66 3.08 12.98
CA ASP A 576 13.70 2.67 13.92
C ASP A 576 13.09 1.76 15.00
N ILE A 577 11.87 2.09 15.42
CA ILE A 577 11.04 1.29 16.32
C ILE A 577 10.72 -0.08 15.70
N VAL A 578 10.28 -0.13 14.43
CA VAL A 578 9.95 -1.37 13.70
C VAL A 578 11.17 -2.27 13.58
N GLN A 579 12.34 -1.70 13.28
CA GLN A 579 13.60 -2.45 13.22
C GLN A 579 13.94 -3.08 14.58
N THR A 580 13.86 -2.30 15.66
CA THR A 580 14.19 -2.77 17.01
C THR A 580 13.20 -3.82 17.51
N LEU A 581 11.90 -3.63 17.28
CA LEU A 581 10.86 -4.62 17.64
C LEU A 581 10.98 -5.92 16.82
N SER A 582 11.44 -5.84 15.57
CA SER A 582 11.71 -7.04 14.75
C SER A 582 12.84 -7.87 15.36
N GLN A 583 13.90 -7.22 15.85
CA GLN A 583 15.00 -7.90 16.54
C GLN A 583 14.53 -8.52 17.87
N ILE A 584 13.75 -7.77 18.66
CA ILE A 584 13.17 -8.26 19.92
C ILE A 584 12.33 -9.52 19.69
N LEU A 585 11.49 -9.54 18.65
CA LEU A 585 10.65 -10.70 18.32
C LEU A 585 11.49 -11.92 17.94
N MET A 586 12.51 -11.74 17.09
CA MET A 586 13.42 -12.83 16.70
C MET A 586 14.13 -13.44 17.91
N SER A 587 14.73 -12.61 18.76
CA SER A 587 15.38 -13.05 20.00
C SER A 587 14.41 -13.76 20.94
N SER A 588 13.16 -13.29 21.02
CA SER A 588 12.13 -13.88 21.88
C SER A 588 11.73 -15.28 21.41
N ILE A 589 11.60 -15.49 20.09
CA ILE A 589 11.30 -16.80 19.49
C ILE A 589 12.47 -17.78 19.72
N GLU A 590 13.71 -17.32 19.58
CA GLU A 590 14.90 -18.12 19.86
C GLU A 590 14.99 -18.52 21.33
N TRP A 591 14.69 -17.59 22.24
CA TRP A 591 14.66 -17.85 23.68
C TRP A 591 13.57 -18.87 24.03
N GLU A 592 12.35 -18.75 23.51
CA GLU A 592 11.29 -19.74 23.73
C GLU A 592 11.68 -21.14 23.19
N ALA A 593 12.35 -21.20 22.04
CA ALA A 593 12.89 -22.45 21.50
C ALA A 593 13.97 -23.07 22.41
N SER A 594 14.75 -22.24 23.11
CA SER A 594 15.79 -22.70 24.05
C SER A 594 15.25 -23.28 25.37
N LEU A 595 14.05 -22.86 25.79
CA LEU A 595 13.39 -23.34 27.02
C LEU A 595 12.81 -24.76 26.89
N GLY A 596 12.65 -25.27 25.67
CA GLY A 596 12.13 -26.62 25.37
C GLY A 596 13.02 -27.79 25.82
N GLY A 597 14.08 -27.55 26.60
CA GLY A 597 15.12 -28.53 26.91
C GLY A 597 14.84 -29.60 27.97
N LYS A 598 13.66 -29.67 28.64
CA LYS A 598 13.43 -30.67 29.73
C LYS A 598 12.01 -31.24 29.89
N SER A 599 11.19 -31.30 28.84
CA SER A 599 10.00 -32.17 28.91
C SER A 599 9.78 -32.91 27.59
N GLN A 600 9.70 -34.23 27.71
CA GLN A 600 9.49 -35.16 26.62
C GLN A 600 8.11 -34.95 25.98
N VAL A 601 8.06 -34.15 24.91
CA VAL A 601 7.21 -34.40 23.74
C VAL A 601 8.05 -34.03 22.52
N PHE A 602 8.74 -35.03 21.97
CA PHE A 602 9.45 -34.89 20.71
C PHE A 602 8.44 -34.70 19.58
N SER A 603 8.60 -33.60 18.83
CA SER A 603 8.41 -33.56 17.38
C SER A 603 9.56 -32.69 16.88
N GLY A 604 10.75 -33.23 16.62
CA GLY A 604 11.01 -34.08 15.47
C GLY A 604 11.84 -33.25 14.48
N LEU A 605 13.15 -33.21 14.71
CA LEU A 605 14.13 -32.63 13.80
C LEU A 605 14.39 -33.63 12.67
N LEU A 606 14.09 -33.28 11.41
CA LEU A 606 14.79 -33.75 10.20
C LEU A 606 14.37 -32.86 9.01
N MET A 607 15.35 -32.20 8.36
CA MET A 607 15.34 -31.48 7.07
C MET A 607 14.04 -30.84 6.51
N ARG A 608 14.18 -29.57 6.07
CA ARG A 608 13.21 -28.72 5.32
C ARG A 608 12.35 -27.77 6.17
N ARG A 609 13.03 -26.79 6.77
CA ARG A 609 12.40 -25.57 7.33
C ARG A 609 12.03 -24.62 6.18
N VAL A 610 10.90 -23.94 6.31
CA VAL A 610 10.52 -22.83 5.40
C VAL A 610 11.57 -21.72 5.52
N LEU A 611 12.25 -21.38 4.42
CA LEU A 611 13.26 -20.33 4.40
C LEU A 611 12.63 -18.93 4.35
N ILE A 612 11.71 -18.75 3.42
CA ILE A 612 10.95 -17.52 3.18
C ILE A 612 9.53 -17.94 2.84
N TRP A 613 8.55 -17.21 3.38
CA TRP A 613 7.15 -17.43 3.08
C TRP A 613 6.47 -16.10 2.82
N ARG A 614 5.67 -16.06 1.76
CA ARG A 614 4.81 -14.93 1.43
C ARG A 614 3.40 -15.44 1.22
N ASP A 615 2.46 -14.81 1.90
CA ASP A 615 1.04 -15.03 1.69
C ASP A 615 0.47 -13.90 0.84
N TYR A 616 -0.22 -14.29 -0.23
CA TYR A 616 -0.84 -13.36 -1.16
C TYR A 616 -2.36 -13.30 -1.02
N ARG A 617 -3.00 -14.28 -0.37
CA ARG A 617 -4.47 -14.43 -0.37
C ARG A 617 -5.08 -14.79 0.98
N GLY A 618 -4.30 -15.30 1.94
CA GLY A 618 -4.83 -15.75 3.22
C GLY A 618 -5.60 -17.07 3.16
N ASP A 619 -5.69 -17.74 2.00
CA ASP A 619 -6.51 -18.93 1.81
C ASP A 619 -5.84 -20.22 2.32
N VAL A 620 -4.51 -20.25 2.40
CA VAL A 620 -3.74 -21.38 2.90
C VAL A 620 -2.90 -20.96 4.12
N PRO A 621 -3.24 -21.45 5.34
CA PRO A 621 -2.45 -21.19 6.53
C PRO A 621 -1.03 -21.74 6.43
N ALA A 622 -0.04 -21.05 7.02
CA ALA A 622 1.36 -21.49 7.04
C ALA A 622 1.54 -22.93 7.60
N ALA A 623 0.80 -23.30 8.64
CA ALA A 623 0.81 -24.67 9.18
C ALA A 623 0.37 -25.74 8.18
N GLN A 624 -0.51 -25.39 7.24
CA GLN A 624 -0.94 -26.29 6.16
C GLN A 624 0.10 -26.38 5.04
N ALA A 625 0.90 -25.32 4.83
CA ALA A 625 2.05 -25.34 3.94
C ALA A 625 3.22 -26.18 4.51
N GLU A 626 3.47 -26.15 5.81
CA GLU A 626 4.51 -26.97 6.45
C GLU A 626 4.20 -28.48 6.41
N ARG A 627 2.91 -28.84 6.53
CA ARG A 627 2.43 -30.23 6.40
C ARG A 627 2.76 -30.88 5.06
N PHE A 628 2.91 -30.08 4.00
CA PHE A 628 3.31 -30.59 2.69
C PHE A 628 4.69 -31.27 2.76
N PHE A 629 5.67 -30.69 3.46
CA PHE A 629 7.02 -31.25 3.52
C PHE A 629 7.07 -32.58 4.26
N THR A 630 6.28 -32.75 5.32
CA THR A 630 6.17 -34.04 6.03
C THR A 630 5.64 -35.14 5.12
N LYS A 631 4.58 -34.87 4.33
CA LYS A 631 4.01 -35.83 3.38
C LYS A 631 4.86 -36.04 2.13
N PHE A 632 5.58 -35.01 1.69
CA PHE A 632 6.52 -35.11 0.58
C PHE A 632 7.66 -36.06 0.91
N ILE A 633 8.22 -35.97 2.13
CA ILE A 633 9.26 -36.88 2.63
C ILE A 633 8.74 -38.32 2.73
N GLU A 634 7.48 -38.54 3.11
CA GLU A 634 6.85 -39.87 3.09
C GLU A 634 6.73 -40.46 1.67
N LYS A 635 6.62 -39.62 0.64
CA LYS A 635 6.55 -40.03 -0.77
C LYS A 635 7.90 -40.08 -1.50
N GLU A 636 8.96 -39.50 -0.93
CA GLU A 636 10.31 -39.42 -1.52
C GLU A 636 10.99 -40.80 -1.65
N GLY A 637 10.42 -41.84 -1.02
CA GLY A 637 10.84 -43.24 -1.18
C GLY A 637 10.31 -43.95 -2.43
N ASP A 638 9.40 -43.35 -3.20
CA ASP A 638 8.81 -43.96 -4.41
C ASP A 638 9.22 -43.19 -5.69
N PRO A 639 10.15 -43.73 -6.50
CA PRO A 639 10.67 -43.06 -7.70
C PRO A 639 9.64 -42.87 -8.82
N GLN A 640 8.41 -43.40 -8.68
CA GLN A 640 7.31 -43.17 -9.61
C GLN A 640 6.34 -42.04 -9.20
N SER A 641 6.50 -41.41 -8.02
CA SER A 641 5.47 -40.49 -7.45
C SER A 641 5.83 -38.99 -7.42
N GLN A 642 6.86 -38.55 -8.15
CA GLN A 642 7.25 -37.14 -8.21
C GLN A 642 6.36 -36.31 -9.16
N ASP A 643 5.10 -36.16 -8.80
CA ASP A 643 4.21 -35.23 -9.48
C ASP A 643 4.50 -33.79 -9.03
N PRO A 644 4.73 -32.83 -9.94
CA PRO A 644 5.00 -31.42 -9.60
C PRO A 644 3.76 -30.70 -9.03
N VAL A 645 2.60 -31.35 -9.07
CA VAL A 645 1.34 -30.87 -8.51
C VAL A 645 0.77 -31.94 -7.59
N VAL A 646 0.63 -31.60 -6.32
CA VAL A 646 0.10 -32.49 -5.28
C VAL A 646 -1.16 -31.88 -4.72
N TYR A 647 -2.22 -32.67 -4.60
CA TYR A 647 -3.48 -32.24 -3.98
C TYR A 647 -3.63 -32.91 -2.61
N ASP A 648 -3.83 -32.11 -1.56
CA ASP A 648 -4.09 -32.62 -0.21
C ASP A 648 -5.07 -31.73 0.54
N ASN A 649 -6.10 -32.32 1.15
CA ASN A 649 -7.06 -31.65 2.03
C ASN A 649 -7.65 -30.33 1.46
N GLY A 650 -7.99 -30.30 0.18
CA GLY A 650 -8.55 -29.11 -0.46
C GLY A 650 -7.54 -28.06 -0.91
N VAL A 651 -6.24 -28.35 -0.79
CA VAL A 651 -5.15 -27.47 -1.24
C VAL A 651 -4.37 -28.16 -2.35
N SER A 652 -4.15 -27.42 -3.43
CA SER A 652 -3.24 -27.79 -4.52
C SER A 652 -1.87 -27.16 -4.25
N TYR A 653 -0.85 -27.99 -4.13
CA TYR A 653 0.55 -27.62 -3.98
C TYR A 653 1.25 -27.80 -5.31
N MET A 654 1.83 -26.73 -5.85
CA MET A 654 2.61 -26.73 -7.08
C MET A 654 4.03 -26.35 -6.71
N PHE A 655 5.02 -27.17 -7.04
CA PHE A 655 6.38 -26.91 -6.63
C PHE A 655 7.38 -27.28 -7.70
N ILE A 656 8.55 -26.64 -7.63
CA ILE A 656 9.72 -26.99 -8.42
C ILE A 656 10.93 -27.06 -7.49
N GLN A 657 11.85 -27.95 -7.82
CA GLN A 657 13.13 -28.05 -7.12
C GLN A 657 14.21 -27.31 -7.91
N HIS A 658 14.97 -26.46 -7.23
CA HIS A 658 16.18 -25.84 -7.76
C HIS A 658 17.33 -26.06 -6.79
N ASN A 659 18.35 -26.79 -7.23
CA ASN A 659 19.43 -27.27 -6.35
C ASN A 659 18.84 -28.00 -5.12
N ASN A 660 19.14 -27.51 -3.92
CA ASN A 660 18.63 -28.03 -2.64
C ASN A 660 17.40 -27.28 -2.12
N ILE A 661 16.83 -26.35 -2.91
CA ILE A 661 15.70 -25.50 -2.51
C ILE A 661 14.44 -25.93 -3.25
N TYR A 662 13.32 -25.87 -2.55
CA TYR A 662 12.00 -26.08 -3.11
C TYR A 662 11.24 -24.75 -3.14
N LEU A 663 10.82 -24.33 -4.33
CA LEU A 663 9.88 -23.22 -4.48
C LEU A 663 8.49 -23.81 -4.64
N MET A 664 7.54 -23.37 -3.81
CA MET A 664 6.20 -23.94 -3.73
C MET A 664 5.14 -22.84 -3.72
N ILE A 665 4.04 -23.08 -4.43
CA ILE A 665 2.80 -22.31 -4.38
C ILE A 665 1.70 -23.24 -3.88
N ALA A 666 0.93 -22.77 -2.91
CA ALA A 666 -0.25 -23.47 -2.41
C ALA A 666 -1.50 -22.64 -2.73
N SER A 667 -2.58 -23.28 -3.16
CA SER A 667 -3.87 -22.61 -3.32
C SER A 667 -5.03 -23.57 -3.08
N ARG A 668 -6.14 -23.06 -2.52
CA ARG A 668 -7.41 -23.79 -2.44
C ARG A 668 -8.26 -23.69 -3.70
N GLN A 669 -7.93 -22.76 -4.59
CA GLN A 669 -8.67 -22.54 -5.82
C GLN A 669 -8.17 -23.43 -6.95
N ASN A 670 -9.02 -23.65 -7.95
CA ASN A 670 -8.63 -24.32 -9.19
C ASN A 670 -7.81 -23.36 -10.06
N CYS A 671 -6.53 -23.22 -9.74
CA CYS A 671 -5.61 -22.35 -10.45
C CYS A 671 -5.04 -23.01 -11.72
N ASN A 672 -4.60 -22.18 -12.67
CA ASN A 672 -3.86 -22.68 -13.82
C ASN A 672 -2.45 -23.12 -13.40
N ALA A 673 -2.29 -24.42 -13.14
CA ALA A 673 -1.03 -25.00 -12.68
C ALA A 673 0.14 -24.72 -13.64
N ALA A 674 -0.09 -24.74 -14.96
CA ALA A 674 0.95 -24.46 -15.94
C ALA A 674 1.46 -23.01 -15.82
N SER A 675 0.56 -22.05 -15.59
CA SER A 675 0.92 -20.64 -15.39
C SER A 675 1.74 -20.44 -14.11
N LEU A 676 1.36 -21.11 -13.02
CA LEU A 676 2.05 -20.98 -11.73
C LEU A 676 3.41 -21.68 -11.72
N LEU A 677 3.53 -22.85 -12.36
CA LEU A 677 4.82 -23.52 -12.55
C LEU A 677 5.76 -22.68 -13.44
N LEU A 678 5.24 -22.07 -14.51
CA LEU A 678 6.00 -21.14 -15.34
C LEU A 678 6.46 -19.92 -14.53
N PHE A 679 5.57 -19.37 -13.71
CA PHE A 679 5.91 -18.27 -12.81
C PHE A 679 7.02 -18.65 -11.84
N LEU A 680 6.97 -19.83 -11.20
CA LEU A 680 8.04 -20.30 -10.31
C LEU A 680 9.41 -20.37 -11.01
N HIS A 681 9.45 -20.81 -12.26
CA HIS A 681 10.69 -20.76 -13.05
C HIS A 681 11.17 -19.31 -13.29
N ARG A 682 10.25 -18.37 -13.52
CA ARG A 682 10.58 -16.95 -13.67
C ARG A 682 11.09 -16.33 -12.37
N VAL A 683 10.56 -16.73 -11.22
CA VAL A 683 11.08 -16.31 -9.91
C VAL A 683 12.54 -16.74 -9.74
N ILE A 684 12.87 -17.98 -10.12
CA ILE A 684 14.26 -18.45 -10.11
C ILE A 684 15.14 -17.59 -11.03
N ASP A 685 14.69 -17.29 -12.24
CA ASP A 685 15.44 -16.45 -13.18
C ASP A 685 15.68 -15.04 -12.61
N VAL A 686 14.69 -14.45 -11.93
CA VAL A 686 14.81 -13.16 -11.24
C VAL A 686 15.82 -13.26 -10.10
N PHE A 687 15.72 -14.26 -9.22
CA PHE A 687 16.67 -14.41 -8.11
C PHE A 687 18.10 -14.66 -8.58
N LYS A 688 18.30 -15.44 -9.64
CA LYS A 688 19.63 -15.63 -10.25
C LYS A 688 20.21 -14.35 -10.81
N HIS A 689 19.36 -13.45 -11.33
CA HIS A 689 19.84 -12.15 -11.80
C HIS A 689 20.33 -11.26 -10.65
N TYR A 690 19.68 -11.33 -9.49
CA TYR A 690 20.02 -10.52 -8.31
C TYR A 690 21.17 -11.09 -7.48
N PHE A 691 21.23 -12.41 -7.34
CA PHE A 691 22.15 -13.08 -6.40
C PHE A 691 23.25 -13.89 -7.08
N GLU A 692 23.29 -13.93 -8.42
CA GLU A 692 24.14 -14.79 -9.28
C GLU A 692 23.82 -16.28 -9.15
N GLU A 693 23.84 -16.81 -7.92
CA GLU A 693 23.47 -18.18 -7.57
C GLU A 693 22.32 -18.20 -6.56
N LEU A 694 21.37 -19.11 -6.79
CA LEU A 694 20.21 -19.30 -5.91
C LEU A 694 20.49 -20.45 -4.94
N GLU A 695 20.95 -20.07 -3.75
CA GLU A 695 21.24 -20.97 -2.63
C GLU A 695 20.53 -20.51 -1.35
N GLU A 696 20.55 -21.36 -0.32
CA GLU A 696 19.89 -21.09 0.96
C GLU A 696 20.46 -19.84 1.63
N GLU A 697 21.79 -19.66 1.54
CA GLU A 697 22.51 -18.50 2.04
C GLU A 697 22.12 -17.23 1.26
N SER A 698 22.04 -17.30 -0.08
CA SER A 698 21.61 -16.19 -0.94
C SER A 698 20.25 -15.61 -0.52
N LEU A 699 19.29 -16.48 -0.15
CA LEU A 699 17.96 -16.05 0.30
C LEU A 699 17.97 -15.47 1.72
N ARG A 700 18.77 -16.03 2.63
CA ARG A 700 18.87 -15.56 4.02
C ARG A 700 19.55 -14.21 4.12
N ASP A 701 20.67 -14.03 3.42
CA ASP A 701 21.47 -12.81 3.49
C ASP A 701 20.79 -11.63 2.80
N ASN A 702 19.91 -11.90 1.82
CA ASN A 702 19.21 -10.89 1.04
C ASN A 702 17.70 -10.85 1.29
N PHE A 703 17.23 -11.29 2.46
CA PHE A 703 15.79 -11.47 2.73
C PHE A 703 14.94 -10.21 2.47
N VAL A 704 15.49 -9.01 2.71
CA VAL A 704 14.80 -7.73 2.45
C VAL A 704 14.47 -7.59 0.95
N VAL A 705 15.48 -7.74 0.10
CA VAL A 705 15.33 -7.67 -1.36
C VAL A 705 14.42 -8.79 -1.86
N VAL A 706 14.48 -9.99 -1.25
CA VAL A 706 13.59 -11.09 -1.61
C VAL A 706 12.12 -10.74 -1.33
N TYR A 707 11.80 -10.13 -0.18
CA TYR A 707 10.42 -9.70 0.11
C TYR A 707 9.94 -8.59 -0.83
N GLU A 708 10.79 -7.60 -1.12
CA GLU A 708 10.48 -6.56 -2.11
C GLU A 708 10.22 -7.15 -3.50
N LEU A 709 11.04 -8.11 -3.93
CA LEU A 709 10.83 -8.82 -5.18
C LEU A 709 9.53 -9.61 -5.16
N LEU A 710 9.25 -10.38 -4.11
CA LEU A 710 8.04 -11.18 -4.01
C LEU A 710 6.76 -10.34 -4.05
N ASP A 711 6.80 -9.12 -3.52
CA ASP A 711 5.68 -8.18 -3.55
C ASP A 711 5.48 -7.53 -4.93
N GLU A 712 6.56 -7.26 -5.66
CA GLU A 712 6.49 -6.63 -6.98
C GLU A 712 6.21 -7.63 -8.12
N ILE A 713 6.65 -8.89 -7.98
CA ILE A 713 6.46 -9.91 -9.02
C ILE A 713 5.10 -10.59 -8.97
N MET A 714 4.38 -10.53 -7.85
CA MET A 714 3.06 -11.14 -7.68
C MET A 714 2.21 -10.34 -6.72
N ASP A 715 0.97 -10.08 -7.12
CA ASP A 715 -0.02 -9.41 -6.28
C ASP A 715 -1.31 -10.22 -6.27
N PHE A 716 -1.83 -10.50 -5.07
CA PHE A 716 -3.04 -11.30 -4.85
C PHE A 716 -3.08 -12.66 -5.62
N GLY A 717 -1.91 -13.29 -5.80
CA GLY A 717 -1.76 -14.55 -6.53
C GLY A 717 -1.80 -14.40 -8.06
N PHE A 718 -1.80 -13.18 -8.58
CA PHE A 718 -1.63 -12.86 -9.99
C PHE A 718 -0.18 -12.41 -10.26
N PRO A 719 0.58 -13.13 -11.10
CA PRO A 719 1.89 -12.67 -11.55
C PRO A 719 1.81 -11.29 -12.21
N GLN A 720 2.68 -10.38 -11.79
CA GLN A 720 2.81 -9.01 -12.31
C GLN A 720 4.03 -8.92 -13.24
N PHE A 721 5.04 -8.12 -12.86
CA PHE A 721 6.25 -7.91 -13.64
C PHE A 721 7.35 -8.87 -13.21
N THR A 722 7.72 -9.82 -14.08
CA THR A 722 8.78 -10.82 -13.78
C THR A 722 10.09 -10.52 -14.53
N GLU A 723 10.32 -9.27 -14.92
CA GLU A 723 11.47 -8.86 -15.74
C GLU A 723 12.62 -8.34 -14.89
N ALA A 724 13.56 -9.22 -14.55
CA ALA A 724 14.65 -8.93 -13.60
C ALA A 724 15.44 -7.64 -13.89
N LYS A 725 15.73 -7.37 -15.16
CA LYS A 725 16.50 -6.18 -15.56
C LYS A 725 15.75 -4.88 -15.26
N ILE A 726 14.43 -4.87 -15.32
CA ILE A 726 13.61 -3.68 -15.05
C ILE A 726 13.30 -3.56 -13.57
N LEU A 727 13.05 -4.68 -12.91
CA LEU A 727 12.99 -4.74 -11.45
C LEU A 727 14.28 -4.13 -10.85
N SER A 728 15.45 -4.42 -11.42
CA SER A 728 16.74 -3.90 -10.93
C SER A 728 16.92 -2.38 -11.05
N GLU A 729 16.07 -1.70 -11.84
CA GLU A 729 16.13 -0.25 -11.95
C GLU A 729 15.59 0.45 -10.70
N PHE A 730 14.64 -0.17 -9.99
CA PHE A 730 13.98 0.42 -8.82
C PHE A 730 14.08 -0.41 -7.54
N ILE A 731 14.27 -1.73 -7.63
CA ILE A 731 14.61 -2.62 -6.50
C ILE A 731 16.11 -2.89 -6.56
N LYS A 732 16.90 -2.24 -5.71
CA LYS A 732 18.37 -2.32 -5.71
C LYS A 732 18.89 -3.08 -4.50
N THR A 733 19.96 -3.84 -4.71
CA THR A 733 20.68 -4.57 -3.64
C THR A 733 21.50 -3.65 -2.73
N ASP A 734 21.87 -2.45 -3.20
CA ASP A 734 22.72 -1.53 -2.44
C ASP A 734 21.91 -0.62 -1.49
N ALA A 735 22.09 -0.81 -0.18
CA ALA A 735 21.47 -0.02 0.88
C ALA A 735 21.86 1.48 0.93
N TYR A 736 22.81 1.94 0.10
CA TYR A 736 23.51 3.23 0.31
C TYR A 736 23.09 4.43 -0.56
N ARG A 737 21.96 4.39 -1.28
CA ARG A 737 21.50 5.57 -2.05
C ARG A 737 20.00 5.85 -1.89
N MET A 738 19.55 6.04 -0.66
CA MET A 738 18.25 6.64 -0.35
C MET A 738 18.34 8.18 -0.32
N GLU A 739 18.56 8.81 -1.47
CA GLU A 739 18.40 10.28 -1.61
C GLU A 739 17.45 10.68 -2.75
N VAL A 740 16.85 9.72 -3.45
CA VAL A 740 15.89 10.03 -4.51
C VAL A 740 14.72 9.05 -4.41
N THR A 741 13.51 9.57 -4.17
CA THR A 741 12.26 8.85 -4.45
C THR A 741 12.28 8.41 -5.91
N GLN A 742 12.63 7.15 -6.16
CA GLN A 742 12.66 6.59 -7.50
C GLN A 742 11.22 6.31 -7.92
N ARG A 743 10.75 7.03 -8.94
CA ARG A 743 9.48 6.71 -9.59
C ARG A 743 9.69 5.42 -10.39
N PRO A 744 8.72 4.48 -10.42
CA PRO A 744 8.83 3.30 -11.26
C PRO A 744 9.14 3.73 -12.71
N PRO A 745 10.09 3.07 -13.40
CA PRO A 745 10.43 3.40 -14.77
C PRO A 745 9.17 3.41 -15.64
N MET A 746 9.09 4.33 -16.61
CA MET A 746 7.95 4.36 -17.54
C MET A 746 7.75 3.02 -18.26
N ALA A 747 8.80 2.20 -18.41
CA ALA A 747 8.70 0.84 -18.95
C ALA A 747 7.68 -0.04 -18.22
N VAL A 748 7.46 0.16 -16.90
CA VAL A 748 6.48 -0.58 -16.10
C VAL A 748 5.03 -0.24 -16.51
N THR A 749 4.78 0.96 -17.03
CA THR A 749 3.42 1.40 -17.43
C THR A 749 3.21 1.45 -18.95
N ASN A 750 4.26 1.19 -19.73
CA ASN A 750 4.24 1.31 -21.19
C ASN A 750 4.04 -0.06 -21.85
N ALA A 751 3.55 -0.07 -23.09
CA ALA A 751 3.32 -1.30 -23.85
C ALA A 751 4.63 -2.06 -24.21
N VAL A 752 5.79 -1.42 -24.01
CA VAL A 752 7.12 -2.03 -24.15
C VAL A 752 7.70 -2.20 -22.75
N SER A 753 7.45 -3.36 -22.16
CA SER A 753 7.79 -3.66 -20.77
C SER A 753 9.19 -4.19 -20.57
N TRP A 754 10.00 -4.37 -21.63
CA TRP A 754 11.30 -5.08 -21.60
C TRP A 754 12.51 -4.26 -22.04
N ARG A 755 12.32 -2.96 -22.27
CA ARG A 755 13.39 -2.05 -22.67
C ARG A 755 13.12 -0.64 -22.16
N SER A 756 14.08 -0.09 -21.42
CA SER A 756 14.00 1.26 -20.88
C SER A 756 14.41 2.32 -21.89
N GLU A 757 13.80 3.51 -21.77
CA GLU A 757 14.17 4.67 -22.58
C GLU A 757 15.51 5.28 -22.11
N GLY A 758 16.27 5.88 -23.03
CA GLY A 758 17.49 6.61 -22.69
C GLY A 758 18.80 5.81 -22.73
N ILE A 759 18.76 4.51 -23.05
CA ILE A 759 19.96 3.68 -23.24
C ILE A 759 20.87 4.27 -24.32
N ARG A 760 22.18 4.40 -24.04
CA ARG A 760 23.17 4.93 -24.97
C ARG A 760 24.46 4.11 -24.95
N TYR A 761 24.92 3.72 -26.12
CA TYR A 761 26.21 3.05 -26.33
C TYR A 761 27.14 3.89 -27.20
N LYS A 762 28.44 3.78 -26.94
CA LYS A 762 29.48 4.39 -27.81
C LYS A 762 29.53 3.72 -29.19
N LYS A 763 29.24 2.41 -29.24
CA LYS A 763 29.16 1.60 -30.45
C LYS A 763 27.86 0.82 -30.43
N ASN A 764 27.09 0.91 -31.51
CA ASN A 764 25.83 0.18 -31.64
C ASN A 764 26.09 -1.14 -32.36
N GLU A 765 26.03 -2.24 -31.61
CA GLU A 765 26.40 -3.58 -32.11
C GLU A 765 25.33 -4.61 -31.72
N VAL A 766 25.11 -5.58 -32.61
CA VAL A 766 24.19 -6.70 -32.36
C VAL A 766 24.89 -7.99 -32.72
N PHE A 767 24.91 -8.94 -31.80
CA PHE A 767 25.41 -10.29 -32.04
C PHE A 767 24.23 -11.27 -32.03
N LEU A 768 24.14 -12.08 -33.07
CA LEU A 768 23.11 -13.10 -33.24
C LEU A 768 23.77 -14.48 -33.35
N ASP A 769 23.55 -15.31 -32.33
CA ASP A 769 24.03 -16.67 -32.28
C ASP A 769 22.87 -17.61 -32.64
N VAL A 770 22.97 -18.25 -33.80
CA VAL A 770 22.04 -19.31 -34.20
C VAL A 770 22.59 -20.63 -33.69
N VAL A 771 21.99 -21.14 -32.62
CA VAL A 771 22.43 -22.35 -31.93
C VAL A 771 21.45 -23.48 -32.22
N GLU A 772 21.94 -24.61 -32.73
CA GLU A 772 21.13 -25.81 -32.99
C GLU A 772 21.59 -26.96 -32.11
N SER A 773 20.71 -27.44 -31.25
CA SER A 773 20.91 -28.65 -30.45
C SER A 773 20.30 -29.84 -31.18
N VAL A 774 21.13 -30.82 -31.51
CA VAL A 774 20.69 -32.05 -32.19
C VAL A 774 20.42 -33.13 -31.15
N ASN A 775 19.17 -33.56 -31.06
CA ASN A 775 18.75 -34.68 -30.24
C ASN A 775 18.71 -35.94 -31.11
N ILE A 776 19.40 -36.99 -30.67
CA ILE A 776 19.47 -38.28 -31.35
C ILE A 776 19.34 -39.38 -30.30
N LEU A 777 18.42 -40.32 -30.52
CA LEU A 777 18.36 -41.58 -29.78
C LEU A 777 18.50 -42.74 -30.75
N VAL A 778 19.54 -43.55 -30.58
CA VAL A 778 19.78 -44.76 -31.38
C VAL A 778 19.56 -45.99 -30.51
N ASN A 779 18.83 -46.98 -31.02
CA ASN A 779 18.65 -48.27 -30.34
C ASN A 779 19.90 -49.15 -30.44
N SER A 780 19.92 -50.26 -29.71
CA SER A 780 21.03 -51.24 -29.71
C SER A 780 21.24 -51.93 -31.07
N ILE A 781 20.31 -51.81 -32.02
CA ILE A 781 20.43 -52.38 -33.38
C ILE A 781 21.01 -51.35 -34.36
N GLY A 782 21.23 -50.10 -33.92
CA GLY A 782 21.72 -49.01 -34.76
C GLY A 782 20.63 -48.28 -35.55
N GLN A 783 19.35 -48.44 -35.19
CA GLN A 783 18.25 -47.68 -35.77
C GLN A 783 17.98 -46.41 -34.95
N ILE A 784 17.68 -45.31 -35.65
CA ILE A 784 17.34 -44.02 -35.04
C ILE A 784 15.89 -44.07 -34.57
N ILE A 785 15.66 -43.98 -33.26
CA ILE A 785 14.33 -43.90 -32.64
C ILE A 785 13.82 -42.45 -32.65
N ARG A 786 14.68 -41.52 -32.24
CA ARG A 786 14.35 -40.10 -32.11
C ARG A 786 15.43 -39.28 -32.81
N SER A 787 14.97 -38.34 -33.63
CA SER A 787 15.82 -37.32 -34.26
C SER A 787 15.03 -36.04 -34.34
N ASP A 788 15.44 -35.05 -33.56
CA ASP A 788 14.85 -33.71 -33.58
C ASP A 788 15.94 -32.66 -33.40
N VAL A 789 15.77 -31.54 -34.09
CA VAL A 789 16.66 -30.39 -33.93
C VAL A 789 15.88 -29.30 -33.21
N VAL A 790 16.43 -28.86 -32.08
CA VAL A 790 15.92 -27.71 -31.33
C VAL A 790 16.89 -26.57 -31.54
N GLY A 791 16.45 -25.54 -32.24
CA GLY A 791 17.24 -24.36 -32.50
C GLY A 791 16.82 -23.16 -31.65
N ALA A 792 17.77 -22.29 -31.36
CA ALA A 792 17.57 -21.04 -30.64
C ALA A 792 18.34 -19.90 -31.33
N LEU A 793 17.69 -18.76 -31.49
CA LEU A 793 18.32 -17.51 -31.92
C LEU A 793 18.60 -16.67 -30.69
N LYS A 794 19.85 -16.72 -30.21
CA LYS A 794 20.30 -15.95 -29.06
C LYS A 794 20.87 -14.62 -29.51
N MET A 795 20.34 -13.53 -28.99
CA MET A 795 20.77 -12.18 -29.32
C MET A 795 21.52 -11.55 -28.17
N ARG A 796 22.54 -10.76 -28.50
CA ARG A 796 23.19 -9.80 -27.61
C ARG A 796 23.15 -8.43 -28.28
N THR A 797 22.36 -7.52 -27.74
CA THR A 797 22.14 -6.20 -28.34
C THR A 797 22.70 -5.11 -27.46
N TYR A 798 23.57 -4.29 -28.05
CA TYR A 798 24.12 -3.07 -27.47
C TYR A 798 23.69 -1.92 -28.37
N LEU A 799 22.43 -1.51 -28.24
CA LEU A 799 21.80 -0.52 -29.11
C LEU A 799 21.35 0.69 -28.31
N SER A 800 21.50 1.89 -28.87
CA SER A 800 21.04 3.13 -28.25
C SER A 800 19.56 3.39 -28.56
N GLY A 801 18.82 4.00 -27.64
CA GLY A 801 17.42 4.38 -27.83
C GLY A 801 16.44 3.19 -27.80
N MET A 802 15.37 3.29 -28.59
CA MET A 802 14.26 2.34 -28.70
C MET A 802 14.15 1.82 -30.15
N PRO A 803 15.13 1.01 -30.62
CA PRO A 803 15.22 0.62 -32.01
C PRO A 803 14.18 -0.45 -32.35
N GLU A 804 13.56 -0.32 -33.52
CA GLU A 804 12.74 -1.37 -34.11
C GLU A 804 13.61 -2.25 -35.01
N CYS A 805 13.79 -3.50 -34.61
CA CYS A 805 14.52 -4.52 -35.36
C CYS A 805 13.57 -5.35 -36.24
N LYS A 806 14.02 -5.67 -37.45
CA LYS A 806 13.33 -6.60 -38.37
C LYS A 806 14.29 -7.68 -38.82
N LEU A 807 13.99 -8.92 -38.48
CA LEU A 807 14.77 -10.10 -38.85
C LEU A 807 14.09 -10.84 -39.99
N GLY A 808 14.85 -11.15 -41.04
CA GLY A 808 14.43 -11.99 -42.15
C GLY A 808 15.19 -13.31 -42.17
N LEU A 809 14.46 -14.41 -42.13
CA LEU A 809 14.99 -15.77 -42.27
C LEU A 809 14.67 -16.33 -43.67
N ASN A 810 15.32 -17.44 -44.04
CA ASN A 810 14.99 -18.22 -45.24
C ASN A 810 13.78 -19.16 -45.04
N ASP A 811 12.74 -18.68 -44.35
CA ASP A 811 11.48 -19.40 -44.13
C ASP A 811 10.83 -19.73 -45.49
N ARG A 812 10.51 -21.01 -45.69
CA ARG A 812 9.86 -21.53 -46.89
C ARG A 812 8.53 -20.82 -47.16
N VAL A 813 7.71 -20.61 -46.13
CA VAL A 813 6.38 -20.00 -46.28
C VAL A 813 6.50 -18.55 -46.76
N LEU A 814 7.44 -17.79 -46.19
CA LEU A 814 7.74 -16.42 -46.61
C LEU A 814 8.22 -16.35 -48.07
N LEU A 815 9.11 -17.27 -48.47
CA LEU A 815 9.67 -17.30 -49.83
C LEU A 815 8.63 -17.68 -50.89
N GLU A 816 7.75 -18.63 -50.56
CA GLU A 816 6.62 -19.02 -51.41
C GLU A 816 5.60 -17.88 -51.56
N ALA A 817 5.28 -17.17 -50.47
CA ALA A 817 4.39 -16.00 -50.50
C ALA A 817 4.93 -14.83 -51.34
N GLN A 818 6.26 -14.69 -51.43
CA GLN A 818 6.93 -13.65 -52.24
C GLN A 818 7.13 -14.05 -53.71
N GLY A 819 6.60 -15.19 -54.15
CA GLY A 819 6.71 -15.67 -55.54
C GLY A 819 8.15 -16.02 -55.95
N GLN A 820 9.07 -16.20 -54.99
CA GLN A 820 10.43 -16.62 -55.27
C GLN A 820 10.48 -18.15 -55.39
N THR A 821 10.39 -18.67 -56.62
CA THR A 821 10.66 -20.10 -56.89
C THR A 821 12.08 -20.45 -56.42
N SER A 822 12.16 -21.38 -55.47
CA SER A 822 13.35 -21.73 -54.69
C SER A 822 14.53 -22.22 -55.56
N LYS A 823 15.51 -21.35 -55.82
CA LYS A 823 16.89 -21.78 -56.11
C LYS A 823 17.75 -21.87 -54.83
N GLY A 824 17.26 -21.36 -53.70
CA GLY A 824 17.94 -21.43 -52.39
C GLY A 824 17.33 -22.50 -51.48
N LYS A 825 18.12 -23.01 -50.52
CA LYS A 825 17.62 -23.88 -49.44
C LYS A 825 16.71 -23.07 -48.53
N SER A 826 15.41 -23.37 -48.55
CA SER A 826 14.44 -22.87 -47.58
C SER A 826 14.34 -23.83 -46.40
N ILE A 827 13.93 -23.32 -45.24
CA ILE A 827 13.68 -24.10 -44.03
C ILE A 827 12.19 -24.17 -43.74
N ASP A 828 11.72 -25.33 -43.32
CA ASP A 828 10.36 -25.56 -42.83
C ASP A 828 10.42 -25.61 -41.31
N LEU A 829 9.78 -24.66 -40.63
CA LEU A 829 9.84 -24.51 -39.18
C LEU A 829 8.52 -25.03 -38.59
N ASP A 830 8.57 -26.15 -37.87
CA ASP A 830 7.35 -26.84 -37.39
C ASP A 830 6.72 -26.12 -36.20
N ASP A 831 7.53 -25.80 -35.20
CA ASP A 831 7.12 -25.10 -33.99
C ASP A 831 8.08 -23.94 -33.75
N ILE A 832 7.54 -22.74 -33.54
CA ILE A 832 8.32 -21.53 -33.30
C ILE A 832 7.75 -20.86 -32.06
N LYS A 833 8.61 -20.61 -31.08
CA LYS A 833 8.30 -19.81 -29.91
C LYS A 833 9.10 -18.53 -29.95
N PHE A 834 8.41 -17.40 -29.84
CA PHE A 834 9.03 -16.09 -29.85
C PHE A 834 9.17 -15.53 -28.44
N HIS A 835 10.15 -14.66 -28.25
CA HIS A 835 10.20 -13.74 -27.12
C HIS A 835 9.02 -12.77 -27.18
N GLN A 836 8.56 -12.29 -26.02
CA GLN A 836 7.46 -11.31 -25.90
C GLN A 836 7.68 -10.01 -26.70
N CYS A 837 8.92 -9.72 -27.06
CA CYS A 837 9.26 -8.52 -27.81
C CYS A 837 8.85 -8.57 -29.28
N VAL A 838 8.51 -9.76 -29.79
CA VAL A 838 8.10 -9.98 -31.18
C VAL A 838 6.62 -9.68 -31.34
N ARG A 839 6.30 -8.88 -32.35
CA ARG A 839 4.91 -8.57 -32.71
C ARG A 839 4.30 -9.73 -33.49
N LEU A 840 3.67 -10.66 -32.76
CA LEU A 840 3.05 -11.87 -33.33
C LEU A 840 2.04 -11.54 -34.45
N SER A 841 1.25 -10.48 -34.30
CA SER A 841 0.30 -10.04 -35.33
C SER A 841 0.95 -9.67 -36.67
N ARG A 842 2.19 -9.17 -36.67
CA ARG A 842 2.92 -8.93 -37.93
C ARG A 842 3.43 -10.24 -38.52
N PHE A 843 4.01 -11.10 -37.69
CA PHE A 843 4.49 -12.41 -38.12
C PHE A 843 3.38 -13.28 -38.73
N GLU A 844 2.17 -13.25 -38.17
CA GLU A 844 1.03 -13.99 -38.72
C GLU A 844 0.57 -13.47 -40.09
N ASN A 845 0.65 -12.15 -40.30
CA ASN A 845 0.20 -11.51 -41.54
C ASN A 845 1.21 -11.63 -42.70
N ASP A 846 2.49 -11.34 -42.44
CA ASP A 846 3.51 -11.23 -43.50
C ASP A 846 4.80 -12.01 -43.21
N ARG A 847 4.80 -12.85 -42.17
CA ARG A 847 5.96 -13.65 -41.70
C ARG A 847 7.20 -12.81 -41.39
N THR A 848 7.03 -11.52 -41.12
CA THR A 848 8.12 -10.62 -40.69
C THR A 848 8.31 -10.66 -39.18
N ILE A 849 9.51 -11.02 -38.73
CA ILE A 849 9.88 -10.96 -37.31
C ILE A 849 10.28 -9.51 -36.98
N SER A 850 9.34 -8.76 -36.42
CA SER A 850 9.49 -7.35 -36.04
C SER A 850 9.42 -7.20 -34.52
N PHE A 851 10.43 -6.57 -33.91
CA PHE A 851 10.56 -6.49 -32.45
C PHE A 851 11.36 -5.27 -32.00
N ILE A 852 11.21 -4.89 -30.73
CA ILE A 852 12.10 -3.95 -30.04
C ILE A 852 12.96 -4.79 -29.10
N PRO A 853 14.28 -4.96 -29.31
CA PRO A 853 15.06 -5.91 -28.52
C PRO A 853 15.26 -5.43 -27.07
N PRO A 854 15.09 -6.31 -26.06
CA PRO A 854 15.64 -6.08 -24.73
C PRO A 854 17.13 -5.75 -24.81
N ASP A 855 17.64 -4.97 -23.87
CA ASP A 855 19.05 -4.63 -23.86
C ASP A 855 19.91 -5.77 -23.27
N GLY A 856 21.08 -6.05 -23.84
CA GLY A 856 21.94 -7.17 -23.41
C GLY A 856 21.59 -8.51 -24.06
N ALA A 857 21.78 -9.61 -23.33
CA ALA A 857 21.63 -10.98 -23.83
C ALA A 857 20.21 -11.53 -23.61
N PHE A 858 19.59 -12.09 -24.65
CA PHE A 858 18.27 -12.73 -24.55
C PHE A 858 18.04 -13.72 -25.71
N ASP A 859 17.12 -14.66 -25.55
CA ASP A 859 16.72 -15.59 -26.61
C ASP A 859 15.54 -14.97 -27.39
N LEU A 860 15.75 -14.64 -28.68
CA LEU A 860 14.73 -14.01 -29.53
C LEU A 860 13.63 -15.00 -29.93
N MET A 861 14.04 -16.19 -30.36
CA MET A 861 13.12 -17.26 -30.73
C MET A 861 13.78 -18.62 -30.54
N THR A 862 12.95 -19.60 -30.25
CA THR A 862 13.30 -21.02 -30.34
C THR A 862 12.45 -21.66 -31.41
N TYR A 863 13.00 -22.66 -32.09
CA TYR A 863 12.30 -23.39 -33.14
C TYR A 863 12.62 -24.86 -33.06
N ARG A 864 11.68 -25.69 -33.51
CA ARG A 864 11.86 -27.13 -33.62
C ARG A 864 11.69 -27.58 -35.05
N LEU A 865 12.48 -28.57 -35.42
CA LEU A 865 12.43 -29.25 -36.71
C LEU A 865 12.24 -30.74 -36.47
N SER A 866 11.23 -31.31 -37.12
CA SER A 866 10.95 -32.74 -37.16
C SER A 866 11.70 -33.45 -38.30
N THR A 867 12.53 -32.71 -39.03
CA THR A 867 13.37 -33.27 -40.09
C THR A 867 14.33 -34.28 -39.47
N GLN A 868 14.25 -35.54 -39.89
CA GLN A 868 15.18 -36.57 -39.45
C GLN A 868 16.58 -36.27 -39.96
N VAL A 869 17.51 -36.11 -39.02
CA VAL A 869 18.92 -35.83 -39.29
C VAL A 869 19.73 -37.09 -39.03
N LYS A 870 20.70 -37.36 -39.91
CA LYS A 870 21.70 -38.39 -39.65
C LYS A 870 22.59 -37.99 -38.46
N PRO A 871 22.98 -38.93 -37.59
CA PRO A 871 23.86 -38.65 -36.47
C PRO A 871 25.18 -38.04 -36.94
N LEU A 872 25.48 -36.81 -36.50
CA LEU A 872 26.68 -36.07 -36.91
C LEU A 872 27.97 -36.75 -36.43
N ILE A 873 27.94 -37.36 -35.25
CA ILE A 873 28.99 -38.23 -34.73
C ILE A 873 28.36 -39.58 -34.42
N TRP A 874 28.70 -40.59 -35.20
CA TRP A 874 28.25 -41.95 -34.98
C TRP A 874 29.24 -42.69 -34.10
N VAL A 875 28.77 -43.25 -32.98
CA VAL A 875 29.60 -44.03 -32.07
C VAL A 875 29.07 -45.45 -32.02
N GLU A 876 29.95 -46.40 -32.29
CA GLU A 876 29.68 -47.83 -32.22
C GLU A 876 30.62 -48.42 -31.17
N ALA A 877 30.08 -49.09 -30.16
CA ALA A 877 30.86 -49.74 -29.12
C ALA A 877 30.54 -51.24 -29.11
N GLN A 878 31.57 -52.04 -29.31
CA GLN A 878 31.52 -53.49 -29.16
C GLN A 878 32.03 -53.84 -27.76
N VAL A 879 31.25 -54.65 -27.03
CA VAL A 879 31.56 -55.06 -25.66
C VAL A 879 31.83 -56.56 -25.66
N GLU A 880 33.04 -56.94 -25.30
CA GLU A 880 33.45 -58.34 -25.11
C GLU A 880 33.57 -58.60 -23.61
N ASN A 881 32.63 -59.38 -23.06
CA ASN A 881 32.64 -59.74 -21.65
C ASN A 881 33.30 -61.11 -21.46
N HIS A 882 34.44 -61.13 -20.79
CA HIS A 882 35.09 -62.36 -20.34
C HIS A 882 34.66 -62.65 -18.90
N SER A 883 33.67 -63.53 -18.76
CA SER A 883 33.08 -63.98 -17.50
C SER A 883 34.10 -64.05 -16.35
N ARG A 884 33.89 -63.25 -15.30
CA ARG A 884 34.66 -63.26 -14.02
C ARG A 884 36.14 -62.88 -14.14
N SER A 885 36.54 -62.14 -15.19
CA SER A 885 37.92 -61.69 -15.32
C SER A 885 38.02 -60.26 -15.82
N ARG A 886 37.44 -59.95 -16.98
CA ARG A 886 37.64 -58.66 -17.63
C ARG A 886 36.53 -58.33 -18.63
N ILE A 887 36.39 -57.05 -18.90
CA ILE A 887 35.51 -56.52 -19.94
C ILE A 887 36.33 -55.64 -20.88
N GLU A 888 36.22 -55.91 -22.18
CA GLU A 888 36.91 -55.18 -23.23
C GLU A 888 35.89 -54.38 -24.04
N PHE A 889 36.17 -53.08 -24.21
CA PHE A 889 35.40 -52.18 -25.06
C PHE A 889 36.22 -51.79 -26.28
N THR A 890 35.67 -52.03 -27.47
CA THR A 890 36.20 -51.46 -28.71
C THR A 890 35.20 -50.45 -29.24
N VAL A 891 35.55 -49.17 -29.17
CA VAL A 891 34.70 -48.05 -29.57
C VAL A 891 35.23 -47.40 -30.85
N LYS A 892 34.37 -47.24 -31.84
CA LYS A 892 34.64 -46.52 -33.09
C LYS A 892 33.75 -45.29 -33.16
N ALA A 893 34.36 -44.12 -33.27
CA ALA A 893 33.66 -42.87 -33.50
C ALA A 893 33.90 -42.38 -34.94
N ARG A 894 32.82 -42.09 -35.66
CA ARG A 894 32.82 -41.65 -37.07
C ARG A 894 32.09 -40.32 -37.21
N SER A 895 32.74 -39.29 -37.73
CA SER A 895 32.09 -38.01 -38.04
C SER A 895 31.39 -38.07 -39.41
N GLN A 896 30.13 -37.66 -39.48
CA GLN A 896 29.26 -37.70 -40.68
C GLN A 896 28.82 -36.30 -41.14
N TYR A 897 29.76 -35.36 -41.16
CA TYR A 897 29.56 -34.01 -41.69
C TYR A 897 30.69 -33.64 -42.64
N LYS A 898 30.54 -32.50 -43.34
CA LYS A 898 31.47 -32.07 -44.38
C LYS A 898 32.89 -31.89 -43.86
N ASP A 899 33.89 -32.26 -44.66
CA ASP A 899 35.33 -32.19 -44.33
C ASP A 899 35.81 -30.79 -43.91
N ARG A 900 35.16 -29.75 -44.45
CA ARG A 900 35.46 -28.34 -44.13
C ARG A 900 34.99 -27.90 -42.74
N SER A 901 34.17 -28.72 -42.08
CA SER A 901 33.63 -28.48 -40.75
C SER A 901 34.34 -29.41 -39.76
N THR A 902 34.56 -28.90 -38.56
CA THR A 902 35.31 -29.60 -37.52
C THR A 902 34.53 -29.47 -36.22
N ALA A 903 34.26 -30.60 -35.56
CA ALA A 903 33.72 -30.58 -34.21
C ALA A 903 34.85 -30.31 -33.22
N THR A 904 34.59 -29.42 -32.26
CA THR A 904 35.50 -29.07 -31.18
C THR A 904 34.98 -29.60 -29.86
N ASN A 905 35.90 -29.89 -28.93
CA ASN A 905 35.58 -30.34 -27.58
C ASN A 905 34.62 -31.53 -27.55
N VAL A 906 34.87 -32.53 -28.41
CA VAL A 906 34.05 -33.73 -28.47
C VAL A 906 34.34 -34.58 -27.22
N GLU A 907 33.30 -34.94 -26.49
CA GLU A 907 33.37 -35.79 -25.32
C GLU A 907 32.40 -36.97 -25.52
N ILE A 908 32.94 -38.18 -25.55
CA ILE A 908 32.18 -39.42 -25.66
C ILE A 908 32.25 -40.11 -24.30
N GLU A 909 31.10 -40.22 -23.66
CA GLU A 909 30.92 -40.87 -22.36
C GLU A 909 30.40 -42.28 -22.59
N LEU A 910 31.26 -43.26 -22.34
CA LEU A 910 30.98 -44.68 -22.46
C LEU A 910 30.67 -45.23 -21.05
N PRO A 911 29.46 -45.73 -20.78
CA PRO A 911 29.15 -46.31 -19.48
C PRO A 911 29.90 -47.64 -19.30
N VAL A 912 30.44 -47.85 -18.11
CA VAL A 912 31.16 -49.05 -17.70
C VAL A 912 30.56 -49.60 -16.41
N PRO A 913 30.73 -50.90 -16.11
CA PRO A 913 30.22 -51.47 -14.86
C PRO A 913 30.78 -50.77 -13.62
N ALA A 914 29.95 -50.57 -12.59
CA ALA A 914 30.34 -49.86 -11.36
C ALA A 914 31.43 -50.59 -10.56
N ASP A 915 31.56 -51.91 -10.76
CA ASP A 915 32.57 -52.77 -10.15
C ASP A 915 33.86 -52.89 -10.97
N ALA A 916 33.98 -52.19 -12.10
CA ALA A 916 35.14 -52.23 -12.98
C ALA A 916 36.36 -51.53 -12.34
N THR A 917 37.51 -52.23 -12.37
CA THR A 917 38.78 -51.74 -11.81
C THR A 917 39.93 -51.87 -12.81
N ASN A 918 41.05 -51.17 -12.56
CA ASN A 918 42.27 -51.21 -13.37
C ASN A 918 42.06 -50.97 -14.88
N PRO A 919 41.64 -49.76 -15.29
CA PRO A 919 41.44 -49.42 -16.69
C PRO A 919 42.77 -49.40 -17.48
N ASN A 920 42.87 -50.20 -18.52
CA ASN A 920 43.92 -50.11 -19.53
C ASN A 920 43.32 -49.54 -20.82
N VAL A 921 43.65 -48.29 -21.16
CA VAL A 921 43.01 -47.55 -22.26
C VAL A 921 44.02 -47.18 -23.34
N ARG A 922 43.65 -47.43 -24.59
CA ARG A 922 44.42 -47.05 -25.79
C ARG A 922 43.52 -46.32 -26.76
N THR A 923 43.91 -45.10 -27.15
CA THR A 923 43.16 -44.26 -28.09
C THR A 923 43.99 -43.99 -29.34
N SER A 924 43.34 -43.89 -30.50
CA SER A 924 44.01 -43.43 -31.72
C SER A 924 44.28 -41.92 -31.71
N ILE A 925 43.42 -41.16 -31.02
CA ILE A 925 43.52 -39.70 -30.87
C ILE A 925 42.82 -39.27 -29.57
N GLY A 926 43.21 -38.12 -29.03
CA GLY A 926 42.61 -37.57 -27.82
C GLY A 926 43.04 -38.33 -26.56
N SER A 927 42.47 -37.93 -25.43
CA SER A 927 42.71 -38.57 -24.14
C SER A 927 41.45 -39.26 -23.66
N ALA A 928 41.59 -40.41 -23.02
CA ALA A 928 40.48 -41.10 -22.38
C ALA A 928 40.83 -41.33 -20.91
N ALA A 929 39.88 -41.04 -20.02
CA ALA A 929 40.04 -41.16 -18.59
C ALA A 929 38.82 -41.88 -18.00
N TYR A 930 39.08 -42.81 -17.08
CA TYR A 930 38.03 -43.45 -16.29
C TYR A 930 37.55 -42.45 -15.22
N ALA A 931 36.24 -42.27 -15.13
CA ALA A 931 35.54 -41.43 -14.17
C ALA A 931 34.65 -42.32 -13.29
N PRO A 932 35.19 -42.90 -12.20
CA PRO A 932 34.45 -43.80 -11.32
C PRO A 932 33.20 -43.17 -10.73
N GLU A 933 33.21 -41.86 -10.47
CA GLU A 933 32.07 -41.12 -9.91
C GLU A 933 30.86 -41.01 -10.86
N ARG A 934 31.02 -41.43 -12.13
CA ARG A 934 29.96 -41.46 -13.14
C ARG A 934 29.72 -42.87 -13.70
N ASP A 935 30.42 -43.87 -13.19
CA ASP A 935 30.48 -45.22 -13.78
C ASP A 935 30.75 -45.18 -15.30
N ALA A 936 31.69 -44.33 -15.73
CA ALA A 936 31.91 -44.06 -17.15
C ALA A 936 33.38 -43.86 -17.53
N LEU A 937 33.72 -44.26 -18.76
CA LEU A 937 34.96 -43.90 -19.45
C LEU A 937 34.69 -42.68 -20.35
N VAL A 938 35.40 -41.59 -20.10
CA VAL A 938 35.23 -40.33 -20.83
C VAL A 938 36.36 -40.15 -21.84
N TRP A 939 36.02 -40.21 -23.14
CA TRP A 939 36.94 -40.00 -24.25
C TRP A 939 36.81 -38.58 -24.83
N LYS A 940 37.86 -37.79 -24.67
CA LYS A 940 37.93 -36.38 -25.08
C LYS A 940 38.78 -36.21 -26.34
N ILE A 941 38.17 -35.63 -27.39
CA ILE A 941 38.80 -35.31 -28.67
C ILE A 941 38.67 -33.81 -28.89
N LYS A 942 39.81 -33.10 -28.85
CA LYS A 942 39.84 -31.64 -28.94
C LYS A 942 39.33 -31.11 -30.30
N SER A 943 39.66 -31.82 -31.38
CA SER A 943 39.31 -31.46 -32.75
C SER A 943 39.00 -32.72 -33.54
N PHE A 944 37.79 -32.81 -34.08
CA PHE A 944 37.29 -33.94 -34.85
C PHE A 944 36.79 -33.44 -36.23
N PRO A 945 37.64 -33.52 -37.28
CA PRO A 945 37.25 -33.12 -38.63
C PRO A 945 36.13 -34.00 -39.19
N GLY A 946 35.38 -33.49 -40.18
CA GLY A 946 34.34 -34.26 -40.88
C GLY A 946 34.89 -35.46 -41.65
N ASN A 947 34.07 -36.51 -41.80
CA ASN A 947 34.39 -37.78 -42.48
C ASN A 947 35.70 -38.44 -42.00
N LYS A 948 35.97 -38.36 -40.71
CA LYS A 948 37.08 -39.07 -40.05
C LYS A 948 36.55 -40.15 -39.13
N GLU A 949 37.37 -41.17 -38.92
CA GLU A 949 37.10 -42.26 -37.99
C GLU A 949 38.26 -42.37 -37.00
N TYR A 950 37.91 -42.51 -35.73
CA TYR A 950 38.83 -42.73 -34.64
C TYR A 950 38.39 -43.93 -33.80
N MET A 951 39.34 -44.58 -33.15
CA MET A 951 39.10 -45.79 -32.37
C MET A 951 39.67 -45.66 -30.96
N LEU A 952 38.94 -46.17 -29.99
CA LEU A 952 39.35 -46.39 -28.62
C LEU A 952 39.22 -47.88 -28.31
N ARG A 953 40.21 -48.43 -27.62
CA ARG A 953 40.15 -49.74 -26.99
C ARG A 953 40.42 -49.59 -25.50
N SER A 954 39.60 -50.19 -24.67
CA SER A 954 39.82 -50.23 -23.23
C SER A 954 39.52 -51.59 -22.64
N GLU A 955 40.35 -52.04 -21.72
CA GLU A 955 40.19 -53.27 -20.96
C GLU A 955 40.04 -52.90 -19.48
N PHE A 956 39.03 -53.45 -18.81
CA PHE A 956 38.81 -53.30 -17.39
C PHE A 956 38.79 -54.68 -16.73
N THR A 957 39.30 -54.77 -15.51
CA THR A 957 39.23 -55.99 -14.69
C THR A 957 37.92 -56.01 -13.91
N LEU A 958 37.22 -57.15 -13.92
CA LEU A 958 36.01 -57.36 -13.13
C LEU A 958 36.31 -58.23 -11.90
N PRO A 959 35.62 -58.03 -10.77
CA PRO A 959 35.75 -58.89 -9.60
C PRO A 959 35.29 -60.33 -9.91
N SER A 960 35.88 -61.30 -9.20
CA SER A 960 35.54 -62.72 -9.34
C SER A 960 34.23 -63.12 -8.64
N ILE A 961 33.68 -62.26 -7.78
CA ILE A 961 32.44 -62.43 -7.03
C ILE A 961 31.38 -61.50 -7.61
N THR A 962 30.29 -62.04 -8.15
CA THR A 962 29.13 -61.27 -8.60
C THR A 962 28.33 -60.79 -7.38
N ALA A 963 27.85 -59.54 -7.40
CA ALA A 963 26.80 -59.14 -6.46
C ALA A 963 25.54 -59.98 -6.73
N GLU A 964 25.19 -60.90 -5.82
CA GLU A 964 24.11 -61.89 -5.99
C GLU A 964 22.67 -61.30 -6.01
N GLU A 965 22.51 -59.98 -5.97
CA GLU A 965 21.20 -59.30 -5.98
C GLU A 965 21.08 -58.14 -7.00
N ALA A 966 21.97 -58.06 -8.00
CA ALA A 966 21.85 -56.99 -9.00
C ALA A 966 20.70 -57.28 -9.99
N VAL A 967 19.62 -56.50 -9.88
CA VAL A 967 18.63 -56.25 -10.95
C VAL A 967 19.39 -56.11 -12.28
N PRO A 968 18.92 -56.70 -13.41
CA PRO A 968 19.63 -56.57 -14.69
C PRO A 968 19.94 -55.09 -14.96
N GLU A 969 21.22 -54.72 -14.87
CA GLU A 969 21.68 -53.35 -15.04
C GLU A 969 21.12 -52.84 -16.38
N ARG A 970 20.20 -51.88 -16.31
CA ARG A 970 19.79 -51.14 -17.50
C ARG A 970 21.04 -50.45 -18.02
N ARG A 971 21.65 -51.01 -19.06
CA ARG A 971 22.83 -50.44 -19.70
C ARG A 971 22.52 -49.00 -20.09
N ALA A 972 23.20 -48.05 -19.44
CA ALA A 972 23.11 -46.66 -19.81
C ALA A 972 23.54 -46.49 -21.29
N PRO A 973 22.95 -45.53 -22.02
CA PRO A 973 23.39 -45.23 -23.37
C PRO A 973 24.75 -44.51 -23.37
N ILE A 974 25.48 -44.63 -24.47
CA ILE A 974 26.63 -43.77 -24.75
C ILE A 974 26.11 -42.35 -24.95
N ARG A 975 26.71 -41.37 -24.27
CA ARG A 975 26.41 -39.95 -24.45
C ARG A 975 27.54 -39.28 -25.22
N VAL A 976 27.19 -38.41 -26.17
CA VAL A 976 28.18 -37.65 -26.94
C VAL A 976 27.90 -36.16 -26.82
N LYS A 977 28.90 -35.39 -26.42
CA LYS A 977 28.88 -33.92 -26.45
C LYS A 977 29.83 -33.45 -27.55
N PHE A 978 29.42 -32.45 -28.31
CA PHE A 978 30.26 -31.81 -29.32
C PHE A 978 29.74 -30.42 -29.64
N GLU A 979 30.60 -29.59 -30.23
CA GLU A 979 30.24 -28.30 -30.81
C GLU A 979 30.86 -28.18 -32.21
N ILE A 980 30.07 -27.81 -33.22
CA ILE A 980 30.52 -27.56 -34.58
C ILE A 980 30.23 -26.09 -34.91
N PRO A 981 31.25 -25.21 -34.90
CA PRO A 981 31.08 -23.81 -35.25
C PRO A 981 30.89 -23.64 -36.76
N TYR A 982 30.21 -22.57 -37.14
CA TYR A 982 29.88 -22.17 -38.51
C TYR A 982 29.10 -23.23 -39.32
N PHE A 983 28.32 -24.06 -38.62
CA PHE A 983 27.54 -25.14 -39.20
C PHE A 983 26.09 -25.06 -38.74
N THR A 984 25.16 -25.33 -39.66
CA THR A 984 23.76 -25.57 -39.38
C THR A 984 23.35 -26.88 -40.01
N VAL A 985 22.58 -27.65 -39.25
CA VAL A 985 21.98 -28.91 -39.66
C VAL A 985 20.73 -28.64 -40.47
N SER A 986 19.92 -27.68 -40.03
CA SER A 986 18.67 -27.32 -40.69
C SER A 986 18.85 -26.57 -42.01
N GLY A 987 19.99 -25.89 -42.18
CA GLY A 987 20.18 -24.93 -43.25
C GLY A 987 19.50 -23.58 -43.03
N ILE A 988 19.07 -23.25 -41.80
CA ILE A 988 18.60 -21.91 -41.44
C ILE A 988 19.66 -20.86 -41.78
N GLN A 989 19.21 -19.73 -42.30
CA GLN A 989 20.03 -18.60 -42.69
C GLN A 989 19.34 -17.28 -42.36
N VAL A 990 20.10 -16.39 -41.74
CA VAL A 990 19.70 -15.01 -41.51
C VAL A 990 19.96 -14.22 -42.80
N ARG A 991 18.88 -13.85 -43.50
CA ARG A 991 18.95 -13.09 -44.76
C ARG A 991 19.28 -11.63 -44.53
N TYR A 992 18.66 -11.03 -43.52
CA TYR A 992 18.91 -9.66 -43.12
C TYR A 992 18.49 -9.43 -41.67
N LEU A 993 19.15 -8.47 -41.02
CA LEU A 993 18.73 -7.86 -39.77
C LEU A 993 18.73 -6.34 -39.97
N LYS A 994 17.54 -5.75 -40.08
CA LYS A 994 17.37 -4.30 -40.22
C LYS A 994 17.16 -3.70 -38.84
N ILE A 995 17.86 -2.61 -38.55
CA ILE A 995 17.76 -1.87 -37.30
C ILE A 995 17.28 -0.46 -37.66
N ILE A 996 16.12 -0.07 -37.12
CA ILE A 996 15.45 1.19 -37.45
C ILE A 996 15.34 2.00 -36.15
N GLU A 997 16.00 3.15 -36.09
CA GLU A 997 15.96 4.05 -34.95
C GLU A 997 15.76 5.50 -35.43
N LYS A 998 15.03 6.31 -34.66
CA LYS A 998 14.71 7.71 -35.01
C LYS A 998 15.95 8.58 -35.18
N SER A 999 17.00 8.29 -34.41
CA SER A 999 18.29 8.99 -34.51
C SER A 999 19.12 8.58 -35.73
N GLY A 1000 18.76 7.50 -36.42
CA GLY A 1000 19.38 7.09 -37.68
C GLY A 1000 20.83 6.60 -37.58
N TYR A 1001 21.30 6.18 -36.41
CA TYR A 1001 22.66 5.65 -36.28
C TYR A 1001 22.83 4.36 -37.09
N GLN A 1002 24.07 4.11 -37.53
CA GLN A 1002 24.44 2.84 -38.14
C GLN A 1002 24.84 1.83 -37.05
N ALA A 1003 24.22 0.65 -37.08
CA ALA A 1003 24.56 -0.46 -36.20
C ALA A 1003 25.23 -1.60 -36.98
N LEU A 1004 26.09 -2.37 -36.31
CA LEU A 1004 26.84 -3.48 -36.89
C LEU A 1004 26.24 -4.82 -36.43
N PRO A 1005 25.51 -5.54 -37.30
CA PRO A 1005 25.01 -6.88 -36.98
C PRO A 1005 26.07 -7.96 -37.28
N TRP A 1006 26.27 -8.85 -36.33
CA TRP A 1006 27.12 -10.03 -36.42
C TRP A 1006 26.25 -11.28 -36.29
N VAL A 1007 26.54 -12.29 -37.10
CA VAL A 1007 25.87 -13.59 -37.00
C VAL A 1007 26.89 -14.72 -36.97
N ARG A 1008 26.70 -15.67 -36.07
CA ARG A 1008 27.42 -16.96 -36.11
C ARG A 1008 26.44 -18.11 -35.93
N TYR A 1009 26.83 -19.25 -36.50
CA TYR A 1009 26.05 -20.47 -36.48
C TYR A 1009 26.81 -21.52 -35.68
N ILE A 1010 26.13 -22.21 -34.78
CA ILE A 1010 26.73 -23.21 -33.91
C ILE A 1010 25.78 -24.40 -33.87
N THR A 1011 26.30 -25.59 -34.16
CA THR A 1011 25.57 -26.84 -33.92
C THR A 1011 26.20 -27.55 -32.74
N MET A 1012 25.40 -28.00 -31.78
CA MET A 1012 25.84 -28.74 -30.60
C MET A 1012 25.00 -29.99 -30.37
N ALA A 1013 25.53 -30.91 -29.57
CA ALA A 1013 24.76 -32.04 -29.09
C ALA A 1013 23.70 -31.58 -28.07
N GLY A 1014 22.46 -32.03 -28.24
CA GLY A 1014 21.43 -31.99 -27.20
C GLY A 1014 21.39 -33.31 -26.43
N GLU A 1015 20.22 -33.96 -26.37
CA GLU A 1015 20.07 -35.35 -25.93
C GLU A 1015 20.62 -36.29 -27.01
N TYR A 1016 21.93 -36.56 -26.98
CA TYR A 1016 22.62 -37.35 -27.99
C TYR A 1016 23.08 -38.69 -27.42
N GLU A 1017 22.22 -39.70 -27.54
CA GLU A 1017 22.30 -40.98 -26.88
C GLU A 1017 22.32 -42.15 -27.87
N LEU A 1018 23.29 -43.06 -27.71
CA LEU A 1018 23.40 -44.28 -28.50
C LEU A 1018 23.41 -45.48 -27.57
N ARG A 1019 22.38 -46.31 -27.63
CA ARG A 1019 22.30 -47.51 -26.80
C ARG A 1019 23.32 -48.55 -27.26
N LEU A 1020 24.01 -49.14 -26.29
CA LEU A 1020 24.97 -50.21 -26.53
C LEU A 1020 24.29 -51.42 -27.17
N THR A 1021 24.97 -52.01 -28.16
CA THR A 1021 24.64 -53.31 -28.77
C THR A 1021 24.71 -54.45 -27.76
#